data_AF-A0A8H7GBD8-F1
#
_entry.id   AF-A0A8H7GBD8-F1
#
_cell.length_a   1.000
_cell.length_b   1.000
_cell.length_c   1.000
_cell.angle_alpha   90.00
_cell.angle_beta   90.00
_cell.angle_gamma   90.00
#
_symmetry.space_group_name_H-M   'P 1'
#
loop_
_entity.id
_entity.type
_entity.pdbx_description
1 polymer ?
#
loop_
_entity_poly.entity_id
_entity_poly.type
_entity_poly.pdbx_seq_one_letter_code
_entity_poly.pdbx_strand_id
1 'polypeptide(L)'
;MSIAAVNASRIPAAHYRPASQPAQPNQQRTRANITDDYERWYTEATPSNRMLLSLRSGIDSEIAWALERLCRLCDNEQFVLKAIPGLTDVLFEWPEWYAREGPSQVSENAALFSPPPEQERKRRHALECLFILRNAALNELNAIELSTHPRTQHLIFQTLLNIKLDSDANTEFILHAIELLQAVAFKIHLPHSAPPSHIQALKNLEEIAGQSSDRSLIIASLTALNLVYSTTPNALHMAAESDGLSAAIRYLPLFADKALVDSCLNYLYTYLSYPPMAKAFLLHSQMPSVLRLLVSLLLSEQVEESVLLDITGPVQTAPAHVETVRNYELTKEEFDSLLPKPEPERCYDWMKIMFVPKADGELTQVDFWNLYKDIFTQHPFPSLGASDVIKSVSMVFPQAQAMVLAGPVQRFVIRGVDRRKDNTSGNPFKCQWNRSQCGLSTLSSPGELYEHLLEHVATHEGEAEEVGGRIPCLWSTCAVPPLPKASLNAHILTHLSSSQPLPKHPTQDDTITLPFGHYPYPQLAPTSRPPPPPRKTTVTFRRPMVDPPSSSLTALLCIRILFRTSFISTDEAPRLDADHFGFPGIVEDSEGMEEDQGRPGENEKEGERRGKKAFMAVLKLMQEVQIKDETLMSWIEEMVDADYSKPSETRDELWSSLFACEVDATYLVTFIAGVTQDELLGRLKSAGHPSSPGYYGLNSSSSDQFIKEKETGRFTFEAVLLLGVLANFHKFEAARLNPYLLQIKSFEDEEAMYKIAWAANFAANSVIKYDA
;
A
#
# COMPACT_ATOMS: atom_id res chain seq x y z
N MET A 1 -2.08 -24.38 -25.52
CA MET A 1 -2.15 -24.37 -26.99
C MET A 1 -3.59 -24.08 -27.40
N SER A 2 -3.73 -23.17 -28.38
CA SER A 2 -4.92 -22.60 -29.01
C SER A 2 -5.84 -21.68 -28.20
N ILE A 3 -5.65 -20.40 -28.53
CA ILE A 3 -6.30 -19.16 -28.12
C ILE A 3 -7.50 -18.90 -29.04
N ALA A 4 -8.61 -18.40 -28.49
CA ALA A 4 -9.65 -17.71 -29.26
C ALA A 4 -9.79 -16.27 -28.71
N ALA A 5 -9.62 -15.30 -29.60
CA ALA A 5 -9.50 -13.88 -29.31
C ALA A 5 -10.86 -13.19 -29.20
N VAL A 6 -11.01 -12.34 -28.17
CA VAL A 6 -12.09 -11.34 -28.08
C VAL A 6 -11.49 -9.99 -28.46
N ASN A 7 -12.04 -9.39 -29.51
CA ASN A 7 -11.62 -8.08 -30.03
C ASN A 7 -12.30 -6.96 -29.25
N ALA A 8 -11.50 -6.05 -28.71
CA ALA A 8 -11.91 -4.77 -28.16
C ALA A 8 -12.15 -3.74 -29.28
N SER A 9 -12.82 -2.65 -28.92
CA SER A 9 -12.85 -1.31 -29.57
C SER A 9 -14.20 -0.92 -30.21
N ARG A 10 -14.91 0.03 -29.57
CA ARG A 10 -15.50 1.20 -30.25
C ARG A 10 -15.94 2.26 -29.24
N ILE A 11 -15.12 3.31 -29.17
CA ILE A 11 -15.39 4.63 -28.59
C ILE A 11 -16.31 5.39 -29.57
N PRO A 12 -17.39 6.08 -29.14
CA PRO A 12 -18.08 7.02 -30.02
C PRO A 12 -17.40 8.39 -29.99
N ALA A 13 -16.91 8.81 -31.15
CA ALA A 13 -16.32 10.11 -31.41
C ALA A 13 -17.40 11.22 -31.45
N ALA A 14 -17.05 12.36 -30.88
CA ALA A 14 -17.79 13.62 -30.98
C ALA A 14 -17.81 14.12 -32.44
N HIS A 15 -19.00 14.47 -32.95
CA HIS A 15 -19.14 15.19 -34.21
C HIS A 15 -19.87 16.52 -34.01
N TYR A 16 -19.14 17.58 -34.34
CA TYR A 16 -19.56 18.97 -34.50
C TYR A 16 -20.76 19.09 -35.46
N ARG A 17 -21.80 19.83 -35.07
CA ARG A 17 -22.90 20.31 -35.94
C ARG A 17 -22.49 21.59 -36.67
N PRO A 18 -22.80 21.76 -37.97
CA PRO A 18 -22.95 23.07 -38.57
C PRO A 18 -24.42 23.52 -38.51
N ALA A 19 -24.62 24.79 -38.13
CA ALA A 19 -25.90 25.47 -38.11
C ALA A 19 -26.36 25.84 -39.53
N SER A 20 -27.62 25.55 -39.87
CA SER A 20 -28.55 26.42 -40.63
C SER A 20 -29.75 25.63 -41.15
N GLN A 21 -30.96 25.92 -40.64
CA GLN A 21 -32.19 26.21 -41.41
C GLN A 21 -33.44 26.17 -40.51
N PRO A 22 -34.44 27.05 -40.76
CA PRO A 22 -35.54 27.30 -39.84
C PRO A 22 -36.68 26.27 -39.95
N ALA A 23 -37.32 26.04 -38.81
CA ALA A 23 -38.38 25.06 -38.60
C ALA A 23 -39.69 25.38 -39.35
N GLN A 24 -40.30 24.34 -39.94
CA GLN A 24 -41.73 24.30 -40.23
C GLN A 24 -42.40 23.26 -39.31
N PRO A 25 -43.59 23.55 -38.75
CA PRO A 25 -44.25 22.64 -37.82
C PRO A 25 -45.01 21.57 -38.61
N ASN A 26 -44.44 20.37 -38.73
CA ASN A 26 -45.15 19.24 -39.29
C ASN A 26 -45.82 18.46 -38.14
N GLN A 27 -47.16 18.53 -38.08
CA GLN A 27 -47.98 17.71 -37.19
C GLN A 27 -47.82 16.23 -37.57
N GLN A 28 -46.85 15.55 -36.97
CA GLN A 28 -46.77 14.09 -37.05
C GLN A 28 -47.82 13.49 -36.12
N ARG A 29 -48.90 12.95 -36.73
CA ARG A 29 -49.76 11.96 -36.09
C ARG A 29 -48.87 10.82 -35.58
N THR A 30 -48.77 10.71 -34.26
CA THR A 30 -48.16 9.57 -33.56
C THR A 30 -48.89 8.29 -34.01
N ARG A 31 -48.16 7.38 -34.66
CA ARG A 31 -48.64 5.99 -34.84
C ARG A 31 -48.86 5.41 -33.44
N ALA A 32 -50.03 4.81 -33.23
CA ALA A 32 -50.31 4.06 -32.00
C ALA A 32 -49.30 2.92 -31.88
N ASN A 33 -48.64 2.84 -30.72
CA ASN A 33 -47.74 1.75 -30.38
C ASN A 33 -48.66 0.56 -30.02
N ILE A 34 -48.74 -0.44 -30.92
CA ILE A 34 -49.58 -1.64 -30.75
C ILE A 34 -48.76 -2.71 -30.04
N THR A 35 -48.32 -2.40 -28.83
CA THR A 35 -47.83 -3.40 -27.87
C THR A 35 -48.95 -3.55 -26.86
N ASP A 36 -49.61 -4.73 -26.85
CA ASP A 36 -50.48 -5.17 -25.76
C ASP A 36 -49.68 -4.94 -24.47
N ASP A 37 -50.20 -4.08 -23.57
CA ASP A 37 -49.68 -3.64 -22.25
C ASP A 37 -49.61 -2.11 -22.05
N TYR A 38 -49.55 -1.31 -23.12
CA TYR A 38 -49.49 0.17 -23.03
C TYR A 38 -50.71 0.86 -23.60
N GLU A 39 -51.80 0.10 -23.76
CA GLU A 39 -53.03 0.62 -24.33
C GLU A 39 -53.64 1.64 -23.37
N ARG A 40 -54.11 2.77 -23.92
CA ARG A 40 -54.54 3.94 -23.13
C ARG A 40 -55.57 3.62 -22.06
N TRP A 41 -56.45 2.64 -22.32
CA TRP A 41 -57.51 2.22 -21.43
C TRP A 41 -57.03 1.46 -20.18
N TYR A 42 -55.80 0.95 -20.17
CA TYR A 42 -55.16 0.45 -18.95
C TYR A 42 -54.71 1.58 -18.03
N THR A 43 -54.24 2.68 -18.60
CA THR A 43 -53.80 3.88 -17.88
C THR A 43 -54.89 4.93 -17.70
N GLU A 44 -56.14 4.61 -18.07
CA GLU A 44 -57.26 5.54 -17.92
C GLU A 44 -57.48 5.84 -16.43
N ALA A 45 -57.32 7.11 -16.08
CA ALA A 45 -57.50 7.64 -14.74
C ALA A 45 -58.99 7.77 -14.39
N THR A 46 -59.73 6.65 -14.45
CA THR A 46 -61.16 6.60 -14.20
C THR A 46 -61.51 5.51 -13.18
N PRO A 47 -62.55 5.69 -12.35
CA PRO A 47 -63.05 4.62 -11.47
C PRO A 47 -63.59 3.40 -12.22
N SER A 48 -63.87 3.54 -13.54
CA SER A 48 -64.31 2.47 -14.42
C SER A 48 -63.16 1.70 -15.07
N ASN A 49 -61.91 1.92 -14.61
CA ASN A 49 -60.75 1.22 -15.13
C ASN A 49 -60.94 -0.31 -15.05
N ARG A 50 -60.68 -1.01 -16.16
CA ARG A 50 -60.94 -2.46 -16.25
C ARG A 50 -60.16 -3.24 -15.20
N MET A 51 -58.90 -2.90 -14.94
CA MET A 51 -58.09 -3.63 -13.96
C MET A 51 -58.70 -3.50 -12.56
N LEU A 52 -59.14 -2.31 -12.17
CA LEU A 52 -59.82 -2.09 -10.89
C LEU A 52 -61.11 -2.91 -10.79
N LEU A 53 -61.95 -2.88 -11.83
CA LEU A 53 -63.21 -3.63 -11.84
C LEU A 53 -62.99 -5.14 -11.84
N SER A 54 -61.98 -5.62 -12.57
CA SER A 54 -61.59 -7.03 -12.59
C SER A 54 -61.12 -7.50 -11.21
N LEU A 55 -60.32 -6.70 -10.48
CA LEU A 55 -59.93 -7.01 -9.10
C LEU A 55 -61.15 -7.06 -8.14
N ARG A 56 -62.10 -6.13 -8.29
CA ARG A 56 -63.33 -6.09 -7.47
C ARG A 56 -64.41 -7.09 -7.88
N SER A 57 -64.25 -7.79 -8.99
CA SER A 57 -65.28 -8.67 -9.56
C SER A 57 -65.50 -9.95 -8.75
N GLY A 58 -64.50 -10.39 -7.98
CA GLY A 58 -64.50 -11.70 -7.32
C GLY A 58 -64.32 -12.89 -8.28
N ILE A 59 -64.06 -12.64 -9.57
CA ILE A 59 -63.86 -13.69 -10.58
C ILE A 59 -62.36 -13.98 -10.70
N ASP A 60 -61.92 -15.16 -10.25
CA ASP A 60 -60.50 -15.55 -10.20
C ASP A 60 -59.75 -15.32 -11.52
N SER A 61 -60.36 -15.63 -12.67
CA SER A 61 -59.71 -15.44 -13.98
C SER A 61 -59.51 -13.97 -14.34
N GLU A 62 -60.45 -13.09 -13.96
CA GLU A 62 -60.34 -11.65 -14.19
C GLU A 62 -59.36 -11.01 -13.20
N ILE A 63 -59.33 -11.48 -11.95
CA ILE A 63 -58.36 -11.05 -10.94
C ILE A 63 -56.94 -11.41 -11.40
N ALA A 64 -56.70 -12.66 -11.78
CA ALA A 64 -55.40 -13.11 -12.29
C ALA A 64 -54.98 -12.30 -13.53
N TRP A 65 -55.91 -12.06 -14.46
CA TRP A 65 -55.65 -11.21 -15.62
C TRP A 65 -55.22 -9.80 -15.21
N ALA A 66 -55.92 -9.16 -14.26
CA ALA A 66 -55.61 -7.81 -13.81
C ALA A 66 -54.26 -7.73 -13.08
N LEU A 67 -53.97 -8.67 -12.18
CA LEU A 67 -52.71 -8.73 -11.45
C LEU A 67 -51.53 -8.95 -12.40
N GLU A 68 -51.65 -9.82 -13.39
CA GLU A 68 -50.60 -10.05 -14.40
C GLU A 68 -50.24 -8.76 -15.18
N ARG A 69 -51.22 -7.88 -15.44
CA ARG A 69 -50.97 -6.59 -16.11
C ARG A 69 -50.39 -5.57 -15.13
N LEU A 70 -50.90 -5.50 -13.91
CA LEU A 70 -50.38 -4.61 -12.88
C LEU A 70 -48.93 -4.94 -12.51
N CYS A 71 -48.55 -6.22 -12.45
CA CYS A 71 -47.16 -6.65 -12.27
C CYS A 71 -46.23 -6.19 -13.40
N ARG A 72 -46.74 -5.98 -14.61
CA ARG A 72 -45.98 -5.43 -15.74
C ARG A 72 -45.95 -3.90 -15.70
N LEU A 73 -47.05 -3.28 -15.27
CA LEU A 73 -47.18 -1.82 -15.20
C LEU A 73 -46.45 -1.20 -14.02
N CYS A 74 -46.26 -1.91 -12.91
CA CYS A 74 -45.58 -1.36 -11.73
C CYS A 74 -44.12 -0.98 -11.99
N ASP A 75 -43.50 -1.55 -13.03
CA ASP A 75 -42.13 -1.24 -13.45
C ASP A 75 -42.07 -0.01 -14.39
N ASN A 76 -43.22 0.53 -14.80
CA ASN A 76 -43.32 1.69 -15.67
C ASN A 76 -43.34 3.00 -14.85
N GLU A 77 -42.39 3.91 -15.12
CA GLU A 77 -42.31 5.22 -14.46
C GLU A 77 -43.56 6.10 -14.63
N GLN A 78 -44.39 5.85 -15.64
CA GLN A 78 -45.65 6.57 -15.86
C GLN A 78 -46.81 6.03 -15.02
N PHE A 79 -46.67 4.85 -14.41
CA PHE A 79 -47.71 4.26 -13.60
C PHE A 79 -47.78 4.97 -12.24
N VAL A 80 -48.91 5.62 -11.98
CA VAL A 80 -49.19 6.33 -10.73
C VAL A 80 -50.43 5.71 -10.09
N LEU A 81 -50.30 5.15 -8.89
CA LEU A 81 -51.38 4.49 -8.15
C LEU A 81 -52.59 5.42 -7.96
N LYS A 82 -52.34 6.66 -7.53
CA LYS A 82 -53.34 7.72 -7.36
C LYS A 82 -54.17 8.01 -8.60
N ALA A 83 -53.64 7.72 -9.80
CA ALA A 83 -54.35 7.98 -11.05
C ALA A 83 -55.59 7.10 -11.18
N ILE A 84 -55.63 5.91 -10.58
CA ILE A 84 -56.76 4.99 -10.62
C ILE A 84 -57.41 4.96 -9.23
N PRO A 85 -58.50 5.72 -9.00
CA PRO A 85 -59.08 5.86 -7.66
C PRO A 85 -59.56 4.52 -7.10
N GLY A 86 -59.08 4.17 -5.90
CA GLY A 86 -59.45 2.92 -5.21
C GLY A 86 -58.68 1.68 -5.64
N LEU A 87 -57.72 1.79 -6.57
CA LEU A 87 -56.80 0.70 -6.91
C LEU A 87 -55.91 0.33 -5.73
N THR A 88 -55.29 1.34 -5.10
CA THR A 88 -54.44 1.19 -3.92
C THR A 88 -55.15 0.39 -2.83
N ASP A 89 -56.39 0.76 -2.48
CA ASP A 89 -57.19 0.07 -1.46
C ASP A 89 -57.40 -1.42 -1.73
N VAL A 90 -57.67 -1.78 -2.99
CA VAL A 90 -57.95 -3.17 -3.37
C VAL A 90 -56.67 -4.01 -3.33
N LEU A 91 -55.53 -3.42 -3.69
CA LEU A 91 -54.22 -4.09 -3.60
C LEU A 91 -53.84 -4.44 -2.14
N PHE A 92 -54.39 -3.76 -1.13
CA PHE A 92 -54.16 -4.10 0.27
C PHE A 92 -55.01 -5.28 0.79
N GLU A 93 -56.12 -5.64 0.14
CA GLU A 93 -57.08 -6.61 0.69
C GLU A 93 -56.49 -8.02 0.87
N TRP A 94 -55.86 -8.58 -0.16
CA TRP A 94 -55.26 -9.92 -0.07
C TRP A 94 -54.00 -9.96 0.82
N PRO A 95 -53.05 -9.02 0.74
CA PRO A 95 -51.91 -8.98 1.66
C PRO A 95 -52.33 -8.89 3.13
N GLU A 96 -53.34 -8.08 3.47
CA GLU A 96 -53.81 -7.96 4.86
C GLU A 96 -54.47 -9.24 5.37
N TRP A 97 -55.24 -9.93 4.53
CA TRP A 97 -55.75 -11.25 4.86
C TRP A 97 -54.59 -12.22 5.13
N TYR A 98 -53.58 -12.22 4.26
CA TYR A 98 -52.43 -13.11 4.41
C TYR A 98 -51.67 -12.83 5.70
N ALA A 99 -51.35 -11.56 5.99
CA ALA A 99 -50.67 -11.15 7.23
C ALA A 99 -51.43 -11.47 8.52
N ARG A 100 -52.76 -11.66 8.45
CA ARG A 100 -53.60 -11.93 9.63
C ARG A 100 -53.85 -13.41 9.85
N GLU A 101 -54.21 -14.14 8.80
CA GLU A 101 -54.79 -15.48 8.91
C GLU A 101 -54.25 -16.47 7.86
N GLY A 102 -53.57 -15.97 6.81
CA GLY A 102 -53.14 -16.77 5.67
C GLY A 102 -52.23 -17.94 6.02
N PRO A 103 -51.07 -17.72 6.67
CA PRO A 103 -50.13 -18.78 7.03
C PRO A 103 -50.77 -19.90 7.84
N SER A 104 -51.61 -19.58 8.82
CA SER A 104 -52.29 -20.59 9.64
C SER A 104 -53.28 -21.41 8.81
N GLN A 105 -54.10 -20.74 7.98
CA GLN A 105 -55.09 -21.42 7.13
C GLN A 105 -54.44 -22.32 6.07
N VAL A 106 -53.28 -21.92 5.54
CA VAL A 106 -52.54 -22.70 4.54
C VAL A 106 -51.75 -23.84 5.21
N SER A 107 -51.09 -23.57 6.33
CA SER A 107 -50.20 -24.52 7.04
C SER A 107 -50.97 -25.68 7.70
N GLU A 108 -52.13 -25.43 8.32
CA GLU A 108 -52.97 -26.49 8.90
C GLU A 108 -53.37 -27.56 7.87
N ASN A 109 -53.47 -27.17 6.59
CA ASN A 109 -53.89 -28.05 5.50
C ASN A 109 -52.72 -28.62 4.68
N ALA A 110 -51.50 -28.08 4.84
CA ALA A 110 -50.38 -28.31 3.92
C ALA A 110 -49.25 -29.22 4.45
N ALA A 111 -49.32 -29.71 5.68
CA ALA A 111 -48.22 -30.49 6.29
C ALA A 111 -47.94 -31.86 5.61
N LEU A 112 -48.88 -32.39 4.81
CA LEU A 112 -48.72 -33.66 4.08
C LEU A 112 -49.23 -33.62 2.62
N PHE A 113 -50.15 -32.72 2.28
CA PHE A 113 -50.75 -32.58 0.95
C PHE A 113 -50.65 -31.14 0.45
N SER A 114 -50.83 -30.92 -0.86
CA SER A 114 -50.94 -29.56 -1.39
C SER A 114 -52.16 -28.85 -0.80
N PRO A 115 -52.06 -27.56 -0.43
CA PRO A 115 -53.21 -26.80 0.04
C PRO A 115 -54.32 -26.79 -1.03
N PRO A 116 -55.60 -26.64 -0.63
CA PRO A 116 -56.72 -26.50 -1.55
C PRO A 116 -56.43 -25.45 -2.64
N PRO A 117 -56.75 -25.71 -3.92
CA PRO A 117 -56.42 -24.79 -5.02
C PRO A 117 -56.92 -23.36 -4.81
N GLU A 118 -58.06 -23.19 -4.12
CA GLU A 118 -58.61 -21.88 -3.78
C GLU A 118 -57.74 -21.11 -2.76
N GLN A 119 -57.22 -21.79 -1.73
CA GLN A 119 -56.33 -21.17 -0.75
C GLN A 119 -54.99 -20.80 -1.40
N GLU A 120 -54.47 -21.67 -2.26
CA GLU A 120 -53.24 -21.42 -3.00
C GLU A 120 -53.41 -20.25 -3.99
N ARG A 121 -54.58 -20.11 -4.64
CA ARG A 121 -54.90 -18.93 -5.45
C ARG A 121 -54.93 -17.65 -4.61
N LYS A 122 -55.61 -17.67 -3.45
CA LYS A 122 -55.65 -16.51 -2.55
C LYS A 122 -54.26 -16.11 -2.05
N ARG A 123 -53.43 -17.08 -1.69
CA ARG A 123 -52.01 -16.86 -1.33
C ARG A 123 -51.25 -16.19 -2.47
N ARG A 124 -51.40 -16.69 -3.70
CA ARG A 124 -50.77 -16.11 -4.88
C ARG A 124 -51.21 -14.67 -5.12
N HIS A 125 -52.50 -14.38 -5.02
CA HIS A 125 -53.01 -13.02 -5.17
C HIS A 125 -52.47 -12.08 -4.08
N ALA A 126 -52.33 -12.55 -2.83
CA ALA A 126 -51.71 -11.78 -1.77
C ALA A 126 -50.25 -11.43 -2.10
N LEU A 127 -49.48 -12.40 -2.60
CA LEU A 127 -48.09 -12.21 -2.99
C LEU A 127 -47.97 -11.23 -4.17
N GLU A 128 -48.76 -11.43 -5.24
CA GLU A 128 -48.77 -10.57 -6.43
C GLU A 128 -49.15 -9.13 -6.08
N CYS A 129 -50.17 -8.93 -5.23
CA CYS A 129 -50.55 -7.61 -4.76
C CYS A 129 -49.44 -6.92 -3.96
N LEU A 130 -48.78 -7.64 -3.04
CA LEU A 130 -47.69 -7.08 -2.25
C LEU A 130 -46.48 -6.76 -3.15
N PHE A 131 -46.18 -7.61 -4.13
CA PHE A 131 -45.17 -7.37 -5.15
C PHE A 131 -45.46 -6.09 -5.94
N ILE A 132 -46.71 -5.90 -6.41
CA ILE A 132 -47.13 -4.69 -7.12
C ILE A 132 -46.95 -3.45 -6.23
N LEU A 133 -47.36 -3.50 -4.96
CA LEU A 133 -47.18 -2.39 -4.02
C LEU A 133 -45.69 -2.05 -3.83
N ARG A 134 -44.85 -3.08 -3.64
CA ARG A 134 -43.40 -2.95 -3.46
C ARG A 134 -42.71 -2.38 -4.69
N ASN A 135 -43.03 -2.86 -5.89
CA ASN A 135 -42.44 -2.33 -7.13
C ASN A 135 -42.95 -0.94 -7.47
N ALA A 136 -44.25 -0.69 -7.28
CA ALA A 136 -44.82 0.64 -7.51
C ALA A 136 -44.12 1.69 -6.62
N ALA A 137 -43.74 1.33 -5.39
CA ALA A 137 -43.02 2.20 -4.47
C ALA A 137 -41.58 2.57 -4.91
N LEU A 138 -41.03 1.96 -5.96
CA LEU A 138 -39.77 2.41 -6.57
C LEU A 138 -39.91 3.77 -7.28
N ASN A 139 -41.14 4.12 -7.67
CA ASN A 139 -41.48 5.45 -8.16
C ASN A 139 -41.77 6.39 -6.99
N GLU A 140 -41.09 7.54 -6.95
CA GLU A 140 -41.21 8.53 -5.86
C GLU A 140 -42.66 8.98 -5.58
N LEU A 141 -43.49 9.19 -6.62
CA LEU A 141 -44.88 9.63 -6.44
C LEU A 141 -45.73 8.57 -5.74
N ASN A 142 -45.52 7.30 -6.10
CA ASN A 142 -46.20 6.17 -5.48
C ASN A 142 -45.65 5.90 -4.08
N ALA A 143 -44.35 6.05 -3.86
CA ALA A 143 -43.73 5.93 -2.54
C ALA A 143 -44.35 6.94 -1.56
N ILE A 144 -44.52 8.20 -1.99
CA ILE A 144 -45.19 9.23 -1.20
C ILE A 144 -46.63 8.83 -0.90
N GLU A 145 -47.41 8.41 -1.91
CA GLU A 145 -48.79 7.96 -1.71
C GLU A 145 -48.87 6.81 -0.70
N LEU A 146 -48.11 5.73 -0.92
CA LEU A 146 -48.08 4.55 -0.08
C LEU A 146 -47.61 4.88 1.34
N SER A 147 -46.62 5.74 1.51
CA SER A 147 -46.13 6.17 2.82
C SER A 147 -47.16 6.96 3.64
N THR A 148 -48.10 7.65 2.96
CA THR A 148 -49.18 8.39 3.61
C THR A 148 -50.45 7.55 3.82
N HIS A 149 -50.52 6.38 3.19
CA HIS A 149 -51.70 5.55 3.21
C HIS A 149 -51.82 4.80 4.56
N PRO A 150 -52.98 4.87 5.26
CA PRO A 150 -53.10 4.40 6.65
C PRO A 150 -52.93 2.87 6.80
N ARG A 151 -53.16 2.11 5.72
CA ARG A 151 -53.03 0.64 5.72
C ARG A 151 -51.59 0.15 5.53
N THR A 152 -50.70 0.97 4.98
CA THR A 152 -49.32 0.57 4.65
C THR A 152 -48.53 0.17 5.89
N GLN A 153 -48.46 1.08 6.86
CA GLN A 153 -47.73 0.83 8.11
C GLN A 153 -48.33 -0.36 8.87
N HIS A 154 -49.66 -0.46 8.89
CA HIS A 154 -50.35 -1.57 9.54
C HIS A 154 -50.01 -2.92 8.90
N LEU A 155 -50.09 -3.03 7.56
CA LEU A 155 -49.76 -4.25 6.82
C LEU A 155 -48.31 -4.70 7.08
N ILE A 156 -47.35 -3.77 7.00
CA ILE A 156 -45.93 -4.08 7.19
C ILE A 156 -45.69 -4.64 8.59
N PHE A 157 -46.09 -3.90 9.64
CA PHE A 157 -45.84 -4.34 11.01
C PHE A 157 -46.64 -5.59 11.37
N GLN A 158 -47.86 -5.74 10.88
CA GLN A 158 -48.63 -6.96 11.07
C GLN A 158 -47.95 -8.18 10.42
N THR A 159 -47.38 -8.01 9.22
CA THR A 159 -46.64 -9.06 8.52
C THR A 159 -45.42 -9.51 9.33
N LEU A 160 -44.62 -8.57 9.82
CA LEU A 160 -43.42 -8.85 10.62
C LEU A 160 -43.74 -9.50 11.97
N LEU A 161 -44.93 -9.26 12.52
CA LEU A 161 -45.38 -9.85 13.80
C LEU A 161 -45.92 -11.27 13.66
N ASN A 162 -46.70 -11.51 12.61
CA ASN A 162 -47.55 -12.70 12.54
C ASN A 162 -46.97 -13.82 11.66
N ILE A 163 -46.20 -13.47 10.63
CA ILE A 163 -45.70 -14.45 9.67
C ILE A 163 -44.36 -15.03 10.16
N LYS A 164 -44.26 -16.37 10.15
CA LYS A 164 -43.03 -17.10 10.50
C LYS A 164 -42.26 -17.48 9.23
N LEU A 165 -40.93 -17.55 9.33
CA LEU A 165 -40.04 -18.00 8.26
C LEU A 165 -39.97 -19.54 8.17
N ASP A 166 -41.11 -20.20 8.06
CA ASP A 166 -41.24 -21.66 8.02
C ASP A 166 -41.43 -22.24 6.61
N SER A 167 -41.65 -21.38 5.61
CA SER A 167 -41.85 -21.78 4.22
C SER A 167 -41.29 -20.73 3.25
N ASP A 168 -40.87 -21.16 2.06
CA ASP A 168 -40.35 -20.27 1.00
C ASP A 168 -41.36 -19.18 0.63
N ALA A 169 -42.65 -19.52 0.61
CA ALA A 169 -43.74 -18.58 0.36
C ALA A 169 -43.81 -17.46 1.41
N ASN A 170 -43.62 -17.80 2.69
CA ASN A 170 -43.60 -16.83 3.77
C ASN A 170 -42.34 -15.98 3.74
N THR A 171 -41.20 -16.59 3.41
CA THR A 171 -39.93 -15.88 3.19
C THR A 171 -40.06 -14.84 2.08
N GLU A 172 -40.63 -15.20 0.93
CA GLU A 172 -40.86 -14.28 -0.19
C GLU A 172 -41.81 -13.13 0.19
N PHE A 173 -42.90 -13.45 0.89
CA PHE A 173 -43.87 -12.46 1.34
C PHE A 173 -43.26 -11.47 2.35
N ILE A 174 -42.51 -11.97 3.33
CA ILE A 174 -41.79 -11.13 4.30
C ILE A 174 -40.75 -10.26 3.59
N LEU A 175 -40.00 -10.81 2.64
CA LEU A 175 -39.01 -10.05 1.89
C LEU A 175 -39.66 -8.86 1.16
N HIS A 176 -40.79 -9.06 0.48
CA HIS A 176 -41.52 -7.97 -0.16
C HIS A 176 -42.05 -6.94 0.84
N ALA A 177 -42.48 -7.37 2.03
CA ALA A 177 -42.91 -6.44 3.08
C ALA A 177 -41.74 -5.60 3.62
N ILE A 178 -40.55 -6.19 3.77
CA ILE A 178 -39.33 -5.48 4.19
C ILE A 178 -38.88 -4.48 3.12
N GLU A 179 -38.92 -4.86 1.84
CA GLU A 179 -38.56 -3.96 0.74
C GLU A 179 -39.58 -2.81 0.58
N LEU A 180 -40.87 -3.08 0.82
CA LEU A 180 -41.87 -2.03 0.90
C LEU A 180 -41.60 -1.10 2.09
N LEU A 181 -41.19 -1.63 3.25
CA LEU A 181 -40.75 -0.83 4.41
C LEU A 181 -39.57 0.07 4.05
N GLN A 182 -38.56 -0.42 3.33
CA GLN A 182 -37.43 0.40 2.88
C GLN A 182 -37.90 1.59 2.04
N ALA A 183 -38.84 1.38 1.12
CA ALA A 183 -39.36 2.42 0.25
C ALA A 183 -40.16 3.51 1.00
N VAL A 184 -40.82 3.16 2.11
CA VAL A 184 -41.66 4.10 2.88
C VAL A 184 -41.05 4.53 4.22
N ALA A 185 -39.85 4.07 4.55
CA ALA A 185 -39.21 4.28 5.86
C ALA A 185 -39.10 5.76 6.25
N PHE A 186 -38.94 6.67 5.29
CA PHE A 186 -38.82 8.12 5.50
C PHE A 186 -40.06 8.78 6.15
N LYS A 187 -41.21 8.08 6.21
CA LYS A 187 -42.42 8.53 6.94
C LYS A 187 -42.71 7.71 8.19
N ILE A 188 -41.95 6.68 8.49
CA ILE A 188 -42.15 5.87 9.70
C ILE A 188 -41.61 6.65 10.91
N HIS A 189 -42.53 7.09 11.78
CA HIS A 189 -42.20 7.80 13.02
C HIS A 189 -42.74 7.01 14.21
N LEU A 190 -41.85 6.60 15.10
CA LEU A 190 -42.13 5.81 16.29
C LEU A 190 -41.71 6.63 17.53
N PRO A 191 -42.56 7.55 18.02
CA PRO A 191 -42.26 8.33 19.22
C PRO A 191 -42.16 7.41 20.46
N HIS A 192 -41.79 7.96 21.61
CA HIS A 192 -41.70 7.20 22.87
C HIS A 192 -43.01 6.46 23.22
N SER A 193 -44.16 7.00 22.83
CA SER A 193 -45.49 6.40 23.00
C SER A 193 -45.90 5.43 21.88
N ALA A 194 -44.95 4.97 21.06
CA ALA A 194 -45.23 4.03 19.96
C ALA A 194 -45.91 2.74 20.50
N PRO A 195 -46.82 2.13 19.72
CA PRO A 195 -47.47 0.90 20.13
C PRO A 195 -46.43 -0.21 20.38
N PRO A 196 -46.54 -0.99 21.47
CA PRO A 196 -45.59 -2.08 21.76
C PRO A 196 -45.46 -3.09 20.63
N SER A 197 -46.52 -3.28 19.84
CA SER A 197 -46.52 -4.14 18.66
C SER A 197 -45.55 -3.66 17.58
N HIS A 198 -45.39 -2.34 17.39
CA HIS A 198 -44.47 -1.80 16.39
C HIS A 198 -43.02 -2.00 16.81
N ILE A 199 -42.74 -1.80 18.11
CA ILE A 199 -41.42 -2.06 18.70
C ILE A 199 -41.09 -3.56 18.58
N GLN A 200 -42.04 -4.44 18.88
CA GLN A 200 -41.85 -5.88 18.71
C GLN A 200 -41.63 -6.28 17.24
N ALA A 201 -42.30 -5.63 16.29
CA ALA A 201 -42.08 -5.88 14.87
C ALA A 201 -40.65 -5.52 14.43
N LEU A 202 -40.07 -4.45 14.98
CA LEU A 202 -38.66 -4.12 14.75
C LEU A 202 -37.73 -5.14 15.39
N LYS A 203 -38.02 -5.63 16.60
CA LYS A 203 -37.26 -6.73 17.22
C LYS A 203 -37.30 -8.00 16.37
N ASN A 204 -38.46 -8.37 15.84
CA ASN A 204 -38.56 -9.51 14.92
C ASN A 204 -37.70 -9.27 13.66
N LEU A 205 -37.61 -8.04 13.16
CA LEU A 205 -36.74 -7.70 12.03
C LEU A 205 -35.24 -7.84 12.38
N GLU A 206 -34.85 -7.46 13.60
CA GLU A 206 -33.51 -7.71 14.15
C GLU A 206 -33.22 -9.22 14.29
N GLU A 207 -34.18 -10.00 14.80
CA GLU A 207 -34.08 -11.46 14.90
C GLU A 207 -33.90 -12.11 13.50
N ILE A 208 -34.63 -11.62 12.48
CA ILE A 208 -34.45 -12.09 11.09
C ILE A 208 -33.02 -11.84 10.61
N ALA A 209 -32.45 -10.65 10.86
CA ALA A 209 -31.05 -10.37 10.49
C ALA A 209 -30.06 -11.26 11.30
N GLY A 210 -30.37 -11.49 12.57
CA GLY A 210 -29.57 -12.28 13.52
C GLY A 210 -29.52 -13.77 13.23
N GLN A 211 -30.65 -14.36 12.84
CA GLN A 211 -30.86 -15.82 12.84
C GLN A 211 -31.11 -16.41 11.46
N SER A 212 -31.49 -15.60 10.47
CA SER A 212 -31.69 -16.09 9.10
C SER A 212 -30.38 -16.57 8.47
N SER A 213 -30.50 -17.58 7.60
CA SER A 213 -29.42 -18.04 6.72
C SER A 213 -29.57 -17.52 5.28
N ASP A 214 -30.68 -16.83 4.98
CA ASP A 214 -30.93 -16.23 3.67
C ASP A 214 -30.24 -14.88 3.56
N ARG A 215 -29.26 -14.80 2.66
CA ARG A 215 -28.48 -13.60 2.36
C ARG A 215 -29.37 -12.40 1.99
N SER A 216 -30.42 -12.62 1.20
CA SER A 216 -31.32 -11.56 0.73
C SER A 216 -32.14 -10.98 1.89
N LEU A 217 -32.65 -11.84 2.78
CA LEU A 217 -33.33 -11.39 4.00
C LEU A 217 -32.39 -10.62 4.92
N ILE A 218 -31.17 -11.11 5.16
CA ILE A 218 -30.20 -10.42 6.03
C ILE A 218 -29.93 -9.01 5.52
N ILE A 219 -29.63 -8.88 4.22
CA ILE A 219 -29.39 -7.58 3.58
C ILE A 219 -30.62 -6.70 3.71
N ALA A 220 -31.79 -7.20 3.30
CA ALA A 220 -33.01 -6.41 3.32
C ALA A 220 -33.38 -5.93 4.74
N SER A 221 -33.21 -6.79 5.75
CA SER A 221 -33.46 -6.46 7.16
C SER A 221 -32.51 -5.39 7.67
N LEU A 222 -31.19 -5.54 7.45
CA LEU A 222 -30.20 -4.55 7.88
C LEU A 222 -30.41 -3.20 7.18
N THR A 223 -30.74 -3.20 5.88
CA THR A 223 -31.07 -1.98 5.13
C THR A 223 -32.33 -1.31 5.68
N ALA A 224 -33.39 -2.08 5.96
CA ALA A 224 -34.62 -1.55 6.53
C ALA A 224 -34.40 -0.97 7.94
N LEU A 225 -33.68 -1.68 8.81
CA LEU A 225 -33.33 -1.20 10.15
C LEU A 225 -32.50 0.08 10.08
N ASN A 226 -31.50 0.14 9.19
CA ASN A 226 -30.73 1.36 8.94
C ASN A 226 -31.63 2.55 8.58
N LEU A 227 -32.54 2.37 7.61
CA LEU A 227 -33.43 3.44 7.15
C LEU A 227 -34.41 3.89 8.24
N VAL A 228 -34.97 2.95 9.02
CA VAL A 228 -35.92 3.26 10.09
C VAL A 228 -35.21 3.97 11.25
N TYR A 229 -34.03 3.50 11.69
CA TYR A 229 -33.31 4.10 12.82
C TYR A 229 -32.55 5.38 12.47
N SER A 230 -32.34 5.68 11.20
CA SER A 230 -31.78 6.97 10.75
C SER A 230 -32.65 8.17 11.15
N THR A 231 -33.94 7.94 11.47
CA THR A 231 -34.87 8.95 11.97
C THR A 231 -34.75 9.10 13.49
N THR A 232 -34.37 10.29 13.98
CA THR A 232 -34.01 10.54 15.40
C THR A 232 -35.02 10.01 16.44
N PRO A 233 -36.35 10.19 16.30
CA PRO A 233 -37.32 9.60 17.22
C PRO A 233 -37.27 8.07 17.30
N ASN A 234 -36.90 7.39 16.22
CA ASN A 234 -36.90 5.93 16.17
C ASN A 234 -35.65 5.34 16.84
N ALA A 235 -34.55 6.09 16.83
CA ALA A 235 -33.27 5.69 17.45
C ALA A 235 -33.40 5.37 18.96
N LEU A 236 -34.39 5.97 19.63
CA LEU A 236 -34.72 5.72 21.04
C LEU A 236 -35.07 4.26 21.34
N HIS A 237 -35.49 3.50 20.32
CA HIS A 237 -35.89 2.09 20.45
C HIS A 237 -34.75 1.11 20.14
N MET A 238 -33.54 1.59 19.84
CA MET A 238 -32.37 0.73 19.68
C MET A 238 -31.90 0.17 21.03
N ALA A 239 -31.51 -1.10 21.04
CA ALA A 239 -30.93 -1.77 22.20
C ALA A 239 -29.40 -1.87 22.09
N ALA A 240 -28.69 -1.74 23.22
CA ALA A 240 -27.23 -1.84 23.28
C ALA A 240 -26.69 -3.21 22.81
N GLU A 241 -27.48 -4.25 23.03
CA GLU A 241 -27.24 -5.59 22.51
C GLU A 241 -28.51 -6.00 21.74
N SER A 242 -28.37 -6.14 20.42
CA SER A 242 -29.45 -6.60 19.54
C SER A 242 -28.95 -7.68 18.59
N ASP A 243 -29.88 -8.49 18.10
CA ASP A 243 -29.61 -9.50 17.08
C ASP A 243 -29.14 -8.85 15.76
N GLY A 244 -29.62 -7.64 15.47
CA GLY A 244 -29.18 -6.82 14.33
C GLY A 244 -27.71 -6.39 14.44
N LEU A 245 -27.29 -5.89 15.61
CA LEU A 245 -25.88 -5.55 15.88
C LEU A 245 -25.00 -6.79 15.81
N SER A 246 -25.43 -7.89 16.43
CA SER A 246 -24.72 -9.16 16.40
C SER A 246 -24.53 -9.69 14.97
N ALA A 247 -25.56 -9.56 14.11
CA ALA A 247 -25.49 -9.89 12.70
C ALA A 247 -24.48 -9.00 11.95
N ALA A 248 -24.57 -7.68 12.14
CA ALA A 248 -23.67 -6.72 11.49
C ALA A 248 -22.21 -7.02 11.83
N ILE A 249 -21.88 -7.28 13.10
CA ILE A 249 -20.51 -7.62 13.52
C ILE A 249 -20.06 -8.97 12.94
N ARG A 250 -20.94 -9.97 12.95
CA ARG A 250 -20.63 -11.33 12.45
C ARG A 250 -20.31 -11.35 10.95
N TYR A 251 -21.02 -10.55 10.14
CA TYR A 251 -20.87 -10.54 8.69
C TYR A 251 -19.85 -9.51 8.17
N LEU A 252 -19.48 -8.51 8.98
CA LEU A 252 -18.50 -7.47 8.62
C LEU A 252 -17.16 -8.00 8.05
N PRO A 253 -16.58 -9.13 8.51
CA PRO A 253 -15.31 -9.65 7.97
C PRO A 253 -15.39 -10.16 6.52
N LEU A 254 -16.59 -10.31 5.94
CA LEU A 254 -16.79 -10.93 4.63
C LEU A 254 -16.54 -9.96 3.47
N PHE A 255 -15.33 -9.37 3.39
CA PHE A 255 -14.97 -8.31 2.43
C PHE A 255 -15.21 -8.65 0.94
N ALA A 256 -15.26 -9.94 0.60
CA ALA A 256 -15.60 -10.39 -0.75
C ALA A 256 -17.07 -10.08 -1.14
N ASP A 257 -17.98 -10.07 -0.17
CA ASP A 257 -19.40 -9.78 -0.38
C ASP A 257 -19.70 -8.31 -0.08
N LYS A 258 -19.47 -7.45 -1.08
CA LYS A 258 -19.61 -6.00 -0.93
C LYS A 258 -21.00 -5.56 -0.50
N ALA A 259 -22.07 -6.15 -1.04
CA ALA A 259 -23.43 -5.71 -0.73
C ALA A 259 -23.84 -6.08 0.70
N LEU A 260 -23.38 -7.23 1.20
CA LEU A 260 -23.59 -7.62 2.59
C LEU A 260 -22.81 -6.69 3.53
N VAL A 261 -21.51 -6.49 3.26
CA VAL A 261 -20.65 -5.61 4.07
C VAL A 261 -21.17 -4.17 4.08
N ASP A 262 -21.60 -3.64 2.95
CA ASP A 262 -22.19 -2.30 2.86
C ASP A 262 -23.45 -2.16 3.73
N SER A 263 -24.32 -3.17 3.72
CA SER A 263 -25.51 -3.20 4.58
C SER A 263 -25.17 -3.25 6.07
N CYS A 264 -24.15 -4.05 6.44
CA CYS A 264 -23.63 -4.10 7.81
C CYS A 264 -23.02 -2.77 8.26
N LEU A 265 -22.20 -2.14 7.40
CA LEU A 265 -21.56 -0.86 7.67
C LEU A 265 -22.58 0.27 7.83
N ASN A 266 -23.58 0.33 6.95
CA ASN A 266 -24.61 1.35 7.01
C ASN A 266 -25.45 1.22 8.29
N TYR A 267 -25.86 0.00 8.67
CA TYR A 267 -26.53 -0.23 9.96
C TYR A 267 -25.62 0.11 11.15
N LEU A 268 -24.36 -0.32 11.14
CA LEU A 268 -23.40 -0.03 12.20
C LEU A 268 -23.15 1.48 12.33
N TYR A 269 -23.07 2.20 11.22
CA TYR A 269 -22.94 3.66 11.20
C TYR A 269 -24.16 4.31 11.84
N THR A 270 -25.38 3.91 11.47
CA THR A 270 -26.60 4.44 12.08
C THR A 270 -26.69 4.12 13.57
N TYR A 271 -26.31 2.90 13.97
CA TYR A 271 -26.21 2.50 15.37
C TYR A 271 -25.23 3.38 16.15
N LEU A 272 -24.01 3.57 15.65
CA LEU A 272 -22.98 4.40 16.29
C LEU A 272 -23.30 5.90 16.23
N SER A 273 -24.05 6.35 15.24
CA SER A 273 -24.43 7.77 15.10
C SER A 273 -25.35 8.23 16.23
N TYR A 274 -26.01 7.31 16.94
CA TYR A 274 -26.75 7.62 18.15
C TYR A 274 -25.83 7.57 19.40
N PRO A 275 -25.57 8.71 20.08
CA PRO A 275 -24.53 8.78 21.12
C PRO A 275 -24.66 7.74 22.26
N PRO A 276 -25.86 7.42 22.78
CA PRO A 276 -26.00 6.37 23.79
C PRO A 276 -25.53 5.00 23.32
N MET A 277 -25.76 4.65 22.04
CA MET A 277 -25.30 3.39 21.46
C MET A 277 -23.80 3.39 21.20
N ALA A 278 -23.20 4.51 20.78
CA ALA A 278 -21.74 4.62 20.67
C ALA A 278 -21.05 4.41 22.03
N LYS A 279 -21.55 5.06 23.09
CA LYS A 279 -21.02 4.89 24.47
C LYS A 279 -21.17 3.44 24.94
N ALA A 280 -22.34 2.83 24.72
CA ALA A 280 -22.56 1.42 25.03
C ALA A 280 -21.61 0.49 24.24
N PHE A 281 -21.37 0.79 22.97
CA PHE A 281 -20.50 0.00 22.12
C PHE A 281 -19.04 0.02 22.58
N LEU A 282 -18.55 1.11 23.18
CA LEU A 282 -17.20 1.14 23.77
C LEU A 282 -16.99 0.08 24.87
N LEU A 283 -18.07 -0.34 25.53
CA LEU A 283 -18.04 -1.39 26.55
C LEU A 283 -18.22 -2.80 25.95
N HIS A 284 -18.66 -2.91 24.70
CA HIS A 284 -18.91 -4.18 24.03
C HIS A 284 -17.63 -5.01 23.84
N SER A 285 -17.71 -6.31 24.11
CA SER A 285 -16.54 -7.22 24.12
C SER A 285 -15.84 -7.30 22.76
N GLN A 286 -16.58 -7.17 21.67
CA GLN A 286 -16.05 -7.25 20.30
C GLN A 286 -15.64 -5.88 19.72
N MET A 287 -15.81 -4.76 20.44
CA MET A 287 -15.48 -3.43 19.93
C MET A 287 -14.03 -3.32 19.41
N PRO A 288 -12.99 -3.82 20.12
CA PRO A 288 -11.62 -3.75 19.60
C PRO A 288 -11.42 -4.54 18.30
N SER A 289 -12.10 -5.68 18.17
CA SER A 289 -12.07 -6.50 16.94
C SER A 289 -12.77 -5.79 15.79
N VAL A 290 -13.92 -5.17 16.04
CA VAL A 290 -14.66 -4.39 15.04
C VAL A 290 -13.84 -3.20 14.57
N LEU A 291 -13.23 -2.44 15.48
CA LEU A 291 -12.34 -1.34 15.12
C LEU A 291 -11.19 -1.80 14.21
N ARG A 292 -10.55 -2.93 14.56
CA ARG A 292 -9.51 -3.53 13.72
C ARG A 292 -10.04 -3.93 12.34
N LEU A 293 -11.24 -4.51 12.25
CA LEU A 293 -11.87 -4.87 10.98
C LEU A 293 -12.18 -3.64 10.12
N LEU A 294 -12.67 -2.56 10.70
CA LEU A 294 -12.94 -1.31 9.98
C LEU A 294 -11.66 -0.73 9.38
N VAL A 295 -10.55 -0.67 10.15
CA VAL A 295 -9.25 -0.22 9.63
C VAL A 295 -8.72 -1.19 8.56
N SER A 296 -8.89 -2.49 8.76
CA SER A 296 -8.47 -3.50 7.78
C SER A 296 -9.26 -3.39 6.47
N LEU A 297 -10.54 -3.01 6.53
CA LEU A 297 -11.35 -2.76 5.35
C LEU A 297 -10.79 -1.58 4.55
N LEU A 298 -10.44 -0.46 5.19
CA LEU A 298 -9.80 0.68 4.54
C LEU A 298 -8.52 0.27 3.78
N LEU A 299 -7.66 -0.52 4.45
CA LEU A 299 -6.43 -1.03 3.84
C LEU A 299 -6.71 -1.99 2.68
N SER A 300 -7.75 -2.82 2.78
CA SER A 300 -8.09 -3.79 1.73
C SER A 300 -8.66 -3.16 0.46
N GLU A 301 -9.34 -2.02 0.59
CA GLU A 301 -9.95 -1.29 -0.52
C GLU A 301 -9.02 -0.20 -1.09
N GLN A 302 -7.87 0.04 -0.45
CA GLN A 302 -6.85 0.99 -0.89
C GLN A 302 -6.21 0.54 -2.20
N VAL A 303 -6.23 1.42 -3.21
CA VAL A 303 -5.59 1.20 -4.51
C VAL A 303 -4.36 2.10 -4.62
N GLU A 304 -3.17 1.49 -4.61
CA GLU A 304 -1.88 2.18 -4.63
C GLU A 304 -1.23 2.17 -6.02
N GLU A 305 -0.65 3.31 -6.41
CA GLU A 305 0.23 3.43 -7.57
C GLU A 305 1.69 3.60 -7.10
N SER A 306 2.61 2.81 -7.66
CA SER A 306 4.05 3.02 -7.44
C SER A 306 4.58 4.11 -8.37
N VAL A 307 4.91 5.27 -7.81
CA VAL A 307 5.51 6.38 -8.55
C VAL A 307 7.03 6.28 -8.46
N LEU A 308 7.69 6.37 -9.62
CA LEU A 308 9.14 6.44 -9.73
C LEU A 308 9.53 7.89 -10.03
N LEU A 309 10.09 8.55 -9.03
CA LEU A 309 10.63 9.90 -9.14
C LEU A 309 12.13 9.81 -9.44
N ASP A 310 12.53 10.31 -10.61
CA ASP A 310 13.94 10.44 -10.96
C ASP A 310 14.52 11.69 -10.31
N ILE A 311 15.44 11.49 -9.35
CA ILE A 311 16.19 12.57 -8.69
C ILE A 311 17.65 12.61 -9.16
N THR A 312 17.94 11.98 -10.31
CA THR A 312 19.29 11.99 -10.90
C THR A 312 19.70 13.42 -11.25
N GLY A 313 20.78 13.89 -10.63
CA GLY A 313 21.40 15.17 -10.98
C GLY A 313 22.08 15.14 -12.36
N PRO A 314 22.58 16.28 -12.86
CA PRO A 314 23.28 16.33 -14.14
C PRO A 314 24.56 15.47 -14.10
N VAL A 315 24.63 14.43 -14.94
CA VAL A 315 25.78 13.52 -15.04
C VAL A 315 26.62 13.89 -16.25
N GLN A 316 27.94 14.03 -16.07
CA GLN A 316 28.87 14.28 -17.18
C GLN A 316 29.68 13.02 -17.50
N THR A 317 29.77 12.67 -18.78
CA THR A 317 30.44 11.47 -19.25
C THR A 317 31.58 11.80 -20.22
N ALA A 318 32.61 10.94 -20.25
CA ALA A 318 33.75 11.04 -21.17
C ALA A 318 33.96 9.69 -21.90
N PRO A 319 34.44 9.65 -23.16
CA PRO A 319 34.69 8.40 -23.89
C PRO A 319 35.78 7.54 -23.24
N ALA A 320 35.61 6.22 -23.20
CA ALA A 320 36.54 5.30 -22.56
C ALA A 320 37.82 4.99 -23.37
N HIS A 321 37.84 5.27 -24.68
CA HIS A 321 38.95 4.94 -25.57
C HIS A 321 39.68 6.22 -26.02
N VAL A 322 40.90 6.44 -25.51
CA VAL A 322 41.85 7.37 -26.12
C VAL A 322 43.12 6.58 -26.39
N GLU A 323 43.29 6.11 -27.62
CA GLU A 323 44.62 5.70 -28.10
C GLU A 323 45.51 6.93 -28.00
N THR A 324 46.42 6.93 -27.02
CA THR A 324 47.40 8.00 -26.86
C THR A 324 48.50 7.82 -27.89
N VAL A 325 48.18 8.08 -29.16
CA VAL A 325 49.22 8.15 -30.21
C VAL A 325 50.09 9.35 -29.90
N ARG A 326 51.28 9.11 -29.33
CA ARG A 326 52.24 10.16 -28.98
C ARG A 326 52.89 10.69 -30.26
N ASN A 327 53.05 12.02 -30.33
CA ASN A 327 53.83 12.64 -31.39
C ASN A 327 55.31 12.32 -31.15
N TYR A 328 56.05 12.07 -32.24
CA TYR A 328 57.49 11.83 -32.20
C TYR A 328 58.24 13.08 -31.74
N GLU A 329 59.26 12.86 -30.91
CA GLU A 329 60.20 13.85 -30.42
C GLU A 329 61.62 13.39 -30.78
N LEU A 330 62.52 14.33 -31.10
CA LEU A 330 63.90 14.01 -31.51
C LEU A 330 64.65 13.27 -30.41
N THR A 331 65.38 12.23 -30.78
CA THR A 331 66.34 11.61 -29.85
C THR A 331 67.58 12.49 -29.71
N LYS A 332 68.38 12.26 -28.65
CA LYS A 332 69.61 13.04 -28.40
C LYS A 332 70.63 12.86 -29.52
N GLU A 333 70.73 11.67 -30.08
CA GLU A 333 71.65 11.35 -31.18
C GLU A 333 71.26 12.06 -32.47
N GLU A 334 69.95 12.10 -32.78
CA GLU A 334 69.43 12.84 -33.93
C GLU A 334 69.66 14.35 -33.75
N PHE A 335 69.40 14.88 -32.56
CA PHE A 335 69.64 16.27 -32.22
C PHE A 335 71.12 16.67 -32.35
N ASP A 336 72.04 15.88 -31.78
CA ASP A 336 73.48 16.12 -31.84
C ASP A 336 74.02 16.05 -33.29
N SER A 337 73.39 15.23 -34.15
CA SER A 337 73.73 15.16 -35.58
C SER A 337 73.24 16.36 -36.40
N LEU A 338 72.15 17.01 -35.96
CA LEU A 338 71.57 18.18 -36.63
C LEU A 338 72.27 19.48 -36.24
N LEU A 339 72.71 19.60 -34.98
CA LEU A 339 73.33 20.81 -34.42
C LEU A 339 74.48 21.41 -35.26
N PRO A 340 75.47 20.64 -35.76
CA PRO A 340 76.61 21.20 -36.48
C PRO A 340 76.32 21.61 -37.93
N LYS A 341 75.14 21.31 -38.48
CA LYS A 341 74.79 21.63 -39.88
C LYS A 341 74.51 23.13 -40.05
N PRO A 342 74.95 23.76 -41.16
CA PRO A 342 74.61 25.16 -41.46
C PRO A 342 73.14 25.29 -41.89
N GLU A 343 72.58 26.49 -41.72
CA GLU A 343 71.26 26.81 -42.30
C GLU A 343 71.39 27.14 -43.79
N PRO A 344 70.46 26.71 -44.66
CA PRO A 344 69.13 26.14 -44.36
C PRO A 344 69.06 24.60 -44.26
N GLU A 345 70.18 23.88 -44.43
CA GLU A 345 70.19 22.40 -44.48
C GLU A 345 69.73 21.76 -43.15
N ARG A 346 70.10 22.36 -42.02
CA ARG A 346 69.66 21.92 -40.69
C ARG A 346 68.14 21.95 -40.55
N CYS A 347 67.50 23.03 -41.00
CA CYS A 347 66.05 23.16 -41.02
C CYS A 347 65.40 22.09 -41.90
N TYR A 348 65.95 21.80 -43.08
CA TYR A 348 65.42 20.77 -43.98
C TYR A 348 65.46 19.37 -43.38
N ASP A 349 66.59 19.00 -42.76
CA ASP A 349 66.73 17.67 -42.19
C ASP A 349 65.92 17.51 -40.90
N TRP A 350 65.78 18.56 -40.10
CA TRP A 350 64.84 18.60 -38.97
C TRP A 350 63.40 18.34 -39.43
N MET A 351 62.96 19.01 -40.50
CA MET A 351 61.61 18.83 -41.03
C MET A 351 61.35 17.39 -41.50
N LYS A 352 62.33 16.76 -42.15
CA LYS A 352 62.23 15.36 -42.60
C LYS A 352 62.15 14.35 -41.45
N ILE A 353 62.71 14.69 -40.29
CA ILE A 353 62.68 13.82 -39.11
C ILE A 353 61.36 13.96 -38.36
N MET A 354 60.90 15.20 -38.18
CA MET A 354 59.76 15.54 -37.30
C MET A 354 58.38 15.47 -37.98
N PHE A 355 58.32 15.54 -39.31
CA PHE A 355 57.06 15.62 -40.05
C PHE A 355 56.98 14.60 -41.18
N VAL A 356 55.75 14.23 -41.54
CA VAL A 356 55.44 13.35 -42.66
C VAL A 356 54.46 14.03 -43.61
N PRO A 357 54.58 13.81 -44.93
CA PRO A 357 53.64 14.36 -45.90
C PRO A 357 52.28 13.69 -45.75
N LYS A 358 51.23 14.50 -45.61
CA LYS A 358 49.86 14.03 -45.41
C LYS A 358 48.87 15.02 -46.02
N ALA A 359 48.10 14.59 -47.02
CA ALA A 359 47.26 15.47 -47.83
C ALA A 359 46.15 16.19 -47.03
N ASP A 360 45.62 15.54 -46.00
CA ASP A 360 44.63 16.08 -45.06
C ASP A 360 45.25 16.71 -43.80
N GLY A 361 46.58 16.71 -43.67
CA GLY A 361 47.27 17.27 -42.52
C GLY A 361 47.21 18.80 -42.52
N GLU A 362 46.79 19.38 -41.40
CA GLU A 362 46.81 20.82 -41.14
C GLU A 362 47.58 21.12 -39.85
N LEU A 363 48.62 21.96 -39.94
CA LEU A 363 49.32 22.49 -38.78
C LEU A 363 49.33 24.01 -38.80
N THR A 364 49.23 24.68 -37.65
CA THR A 364 49.31 26.15 -37.63
C THR A 364 50.76 26.60 -37.88
N GLN A 365 50.92 27.74 -38.56
CA GLN A 365 52.26 28.32 -38.80
C GLN A 365 52.97 28.71 -37.50
N VAL A 366 52.19 29.09 -36.48
CA VAL A 366 52.71 29.44 -35.14
C VAL A 366 53.25 28.21 -34.43
N ASP A 367 52.51 27.10 -34.43
CA ASP A 367 52.96 25.86 -33.80
C ASP A 367 54.18 25.29 -34.53
N PHE A 368 54.19 25.31 -35.86
CA PHE A 368 55.32 24.87 -36.66
C PHE A 368 56.60 25.63 -36.31
N TRP A 369 56.51 26.96 -36.21
CA TRP A 369 57.64 27.81 -35.83
C TRP A 369 58.09 27.59 -34.38
N ASN A 370 57.15 27.50 -33.43
CA ASN A 370 57.48 27.28 -32.03
C ASN A 370 58.23 25.96 -31.85
N LEU A 371 57.83 24.89 -32.53
CA LEU A 371 58.54 23.61 -32.50
C LEU A 371 60.01 23.75 -32.94
N TYR A 372 60.29 24.46 -34.04
CA TYR A 372 61.66 24.70 -34.48
C TYR A 372 62.42 25.61 -33.50
N LYS A 373 61.78 26.69 -33.06
CA LYS A 373 62.36 27.69 -32.15
C LYS A 373 62.78 27.03 -30.84
N ASP A 374 61.91 26.25 -30.23
CA ASP A 374 62.12 25.64 -28.92
C ASP A 374 63.30 24.65 -28.95
N ILE A 375 63.55 24.02 -30.10
CA ILE A 375 64.66 23.07 -30.30
C ILE A 375 66.00 23.79 -30.51
N PHE A 376 66.05 24.85 -31.33
CA PHE A 376 67.34 25.40 -31.79
C PHE A 376 67.72 26.78 -31.22
N THR A 377 66.78 27.58 -30.70
CA THR A 377 67.12 28.95 -30.20
C THR A 377 67.86 28.97 -28.86
N GLN A 378 67.92 27.85 -28.15
CA GLN A 378 68.65 27.72 -26.88
C GLN A 378 70.15 27.45 -27.08
N HIS A 379 70.62 27.31 -28.32
CA HIS A 379 71.98 26.89 -28.66
C HIS A 379 72.74 27.96 -29.45
N PRO A 380 74.09 27.99 -29.39
CA PRO A 380 74.92 29.12 -29.88
C PRO A 380 74.98 29.28 -31.41
N PHE A 381 74.26 28.47 -32.18
CA PHE A 381 74.25 28.53 -33.64
C PHE A 381 73.16 29.50 -34.14
N PRO A 382 73.41 30.28 -35.21
CA PRO A 382 72.38 31.15 -35.79
C PRO A 382 71.20 30.30 -36.30
N SER A 383 69.99 30.55 -35.80
CA SER A 383 68.74 29.90 -36.24
C SER A 383 68.01 30.74 -37.29
N LEU A 384 67.24 30.11 -38.18
CA LEU A 384 66.42 30.82 -39.15
C LEU A 384 65.28 31.61 -38.49
N GLY A 385 64.85 32.70 -39.12
CA GLY A 385 63.65 33.44 -38.70
C GLY A 385 62.35 32.72 -39.09
N ALA A 386 61.25 33.06 -38.43
CA ALA A 386 59.95 32.41 -38.66
C ALA A 386 59.50 32.39 -40.14
N SER A 387 59.73 33.49 -40.88
CA SER A 387 59.37 33.56 -42.31
C SER A 387 60.17 32.58 -43.16
N ASP A 388 61.45 32.39 -42.86
CA ASP A 388 62.36 31.53 -43.63
C ASP A 388 62.11 30.06 -43.33
N VAL A 389 61.77 29.72 -42.09
CA VAL A 389 61.33 28.37 -41.70
C VAL A 389 60.02 28.00 -42.39
N ILE A 390 59.01 28.89 -42.40
CA ILE A 390 57.72 28.60 -43.03
C ILE A 390 57.86 28.42 -44.55
N LYS A 391 58.69 29.23 -45.22
CA LYS A 391 58.98 29.08 -46.67
C LYS A 391 59.72 27.78 -46.99
N SER A 392 60.57 27.33 -46.07
CA SER A 392 61.34 26.09 -46.22
C SER A 392 60.46 24.84 -46.29
N VAL A 393 59.23 24.87 -45.76
CA VAL A 393 58.33 23.71 -45.78
C VAL A 393 57.96 23.28 -47.18
N SER A 394 57.68 24.21 -48.09
CA SER A 394 57.35 23.89 -49.49
C SER A 394 58.56 23.38 -50.28
N MET A 395 59.78 23.63 -49.80
CA MET A 395 61.02 23.09 -50.38
C MET A 395 61.27 21.65 -49.94
N VAL A 396 60.93 21.30 -48.70
CA VAL A 396 61.10 19.94 -48.14
C VAL A 396 59.94 19.02 -48.54
N PHE A 397 58.71 19.54 -48.52
CA PHE A 397 57.49 18.83 -48.86
C PHE A 397 56.77 19.57 -49.99
N PRO A 398 56.94 19.15 -51.26
CA PRO A 398 56.36 19.86 -52.42
C PRO A 398 54.82 19.96 -52.39
N GLN A 399 54.17 19.06 -51.65
CA GLN A 399 52.72 18.98 -51.48
C GLN A 399 52.21 19.92 -50.38
N ALA A 400 53.14 20.53 -49.63
CA ALA A 400 52.84 21.35 -48.50
C ALA A 400 52.81 22.84 -48.88
N GLN A 401 51.75 23.54 -48.49
CA GLN A 401 51.58 24.95 -48.80
C GLN A 401 51.16 25.73 -47.55
N ALA A 402 51.91 26.79 -47.26
CA ALA A 402 51.53 27.78 -46.27
C ALA A 402 50.43 28.69 -46.86
N MET A 403 49.27 28.74 -46.20
CA MET A 403 48.13 29.54 -46.65
C MET A 403 47.39 30.18 -45.47
N VAL A 404 46.70 31.28 -45.76
CA VAL A 404 45.83 31.97 -44.80
C VAL A 404 44.39 31.67 -45.17
N LEU A 405 43.70 30.94 -44.31
CA LEU A 405 42.28 30.63 -44.52
C LEU A 405 41.45 31.84 -44.09
N ALA A 406 40.68 32.40 -45.04
CA ALA A 406 39.76 33.49 -44.77
C ALA A 406 38.56 32.99 -43.94
N GLY A 407 38.35 33.60 -42.78
CA GLY A 407 37.26 33.33 -41.84
C GLY A 407 37.13 34.46 -40.82
N PRO A 408 36.18 34.39 -39.86
CA PRO A 408 35.99 35.43 -38.84
C PRO A 408 37.25 35.67 -37.98
N VAL A 409 38.13 34.67 -37.87
CA VAL A 409 39.51 34.80 -37.37
C VAL A 409 40.44 34.25 -38.46
N GLN A 410 41.41 35.04 -38.91
CA GLN A 410 42.37 34.62 -39.93
C GLN A 410 43.27 33.51 -39.36
N ARG A 411 43.22 32.31 -39.97
CA ARG A 411 44.03 31.16 -39.55
C ARG A 411 45.19 30.95 -40.51
N PHE A 412 46.41 31.14 -39.99
CA PHE A 412 47.66 30.90 -40.70
C PHE A 412 48.05 29.44 -40.56
N VAL A 413 47.84 28.64 -41.59
CA VAL A 413 48.05 27.18 -41.57
C VAL A 413 49.03 26.73 -42.65
N ILE A 414 49.61 25.56 -42.45
CA ILE A 414 50.42 24.81 -43.40
C ILE A 414 49.63 23.53 -43.67
N ARG A 415 49.12 23.39 -44.90
CA ARG A 415 48.43 22.17 -45.35
C ARG A 415 49.41 21.22 -46.02
N GLY A 416 49.19 19.91 -45.89
CA GLY A 416 49.98 18.89 -46.57
C GLY A 416 51.06 18.21 -45.73
N VAL A 417 51.15 18.56 -44.43
CA VAL A 417 52.12 18.00 -43.46
C VAL A 417 51.44 17.70 -42.13
N ASP A 418 51.88 16.64 -41.47
CA ASP A 418 51.44 16.26 -40.12
C ASP A 418 52.65 15.85 -39.27
N ARG A 419 52.51 15.91 -37.94
CA ARG A 419 53.59 15.47 -37.03
C ARG A 419 53.80 13.96 -37.17
N ARG A 420 55.06 13.54 -37.25
CA ARG A 420 55.41 12.12 -37.21
C ARG A 420 54.92 11.54 -35.88
N LYS A 421 54.31 10.36 -35.92
CA LYS A 421 53.81 9.64 -34.73
C LYS A 421 54.81 8.57 -34.31
N ASP A 422 54.92 8.34 -33.00
CA ASP A 422 55.86 7.37 -32.45
C ASP A 422 55.32 5.93 -32.63
N ASN A 423 55.78 5.24 -33.67
CA ASN A 423 55.44 3.84 -33.93
C ASN A 423 56.29 2.85 -33.09
N THR A 424 57.16 3.36 -32.21
CA THR A 424 58.14 2.55 -31.48
C THR A 424 57.57 1.90 -30.22
N SER A 425 56.30 2.16 -29.88
CA SER A 425 55.60 1.50 -28.78
C SER A 425 55.02 0.15 -29.20
N GLY A 426 55.93 -0.81 -29.40
CA GLY A 426 55.64 -2.24 -29.46
C GLY A 426 55.77 -2.82 -30.86
N ASN A 427 56.97 -3.31 -31.23
CA ASN A 427 57.14 -4.28 -32.31
C ASN A 427 56.50 -5.61 -31.86
N PRO A 428 55.21 -5.90 -32.13
CA PRO A 428 54.48 -6.95 -31.42
C PRO A 428 54.91 -8.35 -31.86
N PHE A 429 55.60 -8.44 -33.00
CA PHE A 429 55.88 -9.68 -33.72
C PHE A 429 57.38 -9.93 -33.92
N LYS A 430 58.24 -9.45 -33.00
CA LYS A 430 59.65 -9.82 -32.98
C LYS A 430 59.82 -11.21 -32.37
N CYS A 431 60.54 -12.10 -33.04
CA CYS A 431 60.88 -13.42 -32.50
C CYS A 431 61.77 -13.28 -31.26
N GLN A 432 61.35 -13.89 -30.15
CA GLN A 432 62.08 -13.91 -28.87
C GLN A 432 62.68 -15.29 -28.56
N TRP A 433 62.71 -16.18 -29.55
CA TRP A 433 63.27 -17.53 -29.40
C TRP A 433 64.78 -17.48 -29.17
N ASN A 434 65.30 -18.48 -28.45
CA ASN A 434 66.68 -18.54 -27.96
C ASN A 434 67.06 -17.28 -27.16
N ARG A 435 66.23 -16.90 -26.18
CA ARG A 435 66.44 -15.69 -25.35
C ARG A 435 66.67 -14.42 -26.19
N SER A 436 65.84 -14.26 -27.22
CA SER A 436 65.83 -13.09 -28.12
C SER A 436 67.07 -12.95 -29.01
N GLN A 437 67.85 -14.02 -29.19
CA GLN A 437 69.02 -14.04 -30.08
C GLN A 437 68.69 -14.40 -31.53
N CYS A 438 67.42 -14.67 -31.85
CA CYS A 438 66.99 -14.90 -33.21
C CYS A 438 67.19 -13.63 -34.08
N GLY A 439 67.92 -13.76 -35.19
CA GLY A 439 68.29 -12.64 -36.07
C GLY A 439 67.21 -12.18 -37.05
N LEU A 440 65.99 -12.74 -37.00
CA LEU A 440 64.92 -12.40 -37.94
C LEU A 440 64.34 -11.01 -37.65
N SER A 441 64.08 -10.22 -38.70
CA SER A 441 63.38 -8.94 -38.59
C SER A 441 61.93 -9.12 -38.11
N THR A 442 61.32 -8.05 -37.58
CA THR A 442 59.93 -8.03 -37.13
C THR A 442 58.97 -8.56 -38.20
N LEU A 443 58.13 -9.52 -37.81
CA LEU A 443 57.14 -10.14 -38.68
C LEU A 443 55.87 -9.29 -38.76
N SER A 444 55.00 -9.56 -39.74
CA SER A 444 53.83 -8.71 -40.01
C SER A 444 52.57 -9.20 -39.30
N SER A 445 52.54 -10.47 -38.89
CA SER A 445 51.37 -11.08 -38.27
C SER A 445 51.71 -12.12 -37.17
N PRO A 446 50.78 -12.40 -36.24
CA PRO A 446 50.93 -13.50 -35.28
C PRO A 446 51.07 -14.87 -35.95
N GLY A 447 50.45 -15.06 -37.12
CA GLY A 447 50.53 -16.31 -37.89
C GLY A 447 51.93 -16.54 -38.46
N GLU A 448 52.53 -15.52 -39.07
CA GLU A 448 53.92 -15.57 -39.54
C GLU A 448 54.90 -15.84 -38.39
N LEU A 449 54.67 -15.24 -37.23
CA LEU A 449 55.48 -15.49 -36.03
C LEU A 449 55.34 -16.93 -35.52
N TYR A 450 54.14 -17.51 -35.58
CA TYR A 450 53.93 -18.90 -35.21
C TYR A 450 54.63 -19.87 -36.17
N GLU A 451 54.49 -19.66 -37.49
CA GLU A 451 55.17 -20.48 -38.50
C GLU A 451 56.68 -20.43 -38.32
N HIS A 452 57.24 -19.23 -38.11
CA HIS A 452 58.65 -19.05 -37.82
C HIS A 452 59.10 -19.76 -36.54
N LEU A 453 58.26 -19.79 -35.49
CA LEU A 453 58.58 -20.50 -34.26
C LEU A 453 58.60 -22.02 -34.44
N LEU A 454 57.79 -22.56 -35.34
CA LEU A 454 57.81 -23.99 -35.67
C LEU A 454 59.12 -24.39 -36.36
N GLU A 455 59.75 -23.50 -37.13
CA GLU A 455 61.08 -23.74 -37.71
C GLU A 455 62.15 -23.96 -36.63
N HIS A 456 62.12 -23.16 -35.56
CA HIS A 456 63.02 -23.35 -34.41
C HIS A 456 62.74 -24.64 -33.65
N VAL A 457 61.48 -25.06 -33.54
CA VAL A 457 61.15 -26.34 -32.90
C VAL A 457 61.66 -27.51 -33.76
N ALA A 458 61.54 -27.40 -35.09
CA ALA A 458 61.99 -28.43 -36.03
C ALA A 458 63.52 -28.62 -36.05
N THR A 459 64.30 -27.54 -35.92
CA THR A 459 65.77 -27.63 -35.87
C THR A 459 66.28 -28.32 -34.60
N HIS A 460 65.58 -28.19 -33.48
CA HIS A 460 65.93 -28.86 -32.22
C HIS A 460 65.49 -30.34 -32.14
N GLU A 461 64.74 -30.85 -33.13
CA GLU A 461 64.36 -32.28 -33.15
C GLU A 461 65.54 -33.20 -33.41
N GLY A 462 66.51 -32.77 -34.24
CA GLY A 462 67.70 -33.56 -34.56
C GLY A 462 68.65 -33.78 -33.39
N GLU A 463 68.62 -32.90 -32.38
CA GLU A 463 69.43 -33.02 -31.15
C GLU A 463 68.68 -33.76 -30.01
N ALA A 464 67.35 -33.84 -30.08
CA ALA A 464 66.50 -34.40 -29.02
C ALA A 464 66.24 -35.91 -29.13
N GLU A 465 66.63 -36.57 -30.23
CA GLU A 465 66.49 -38.02 -30.41
C GLU A 465 67.35 -38.85 -29.44
N GLU A 466 68.43 -38.29 -28.89
CA GLU A 466 69.27 -38.99 -27.90
C GLU A 466 68.76 -38.87 -26.45
N VAL A 467 67.85 -37.92 -26.16
CA VAL A 467 67.36 -37.62 -24.80
C VAL A 467 65.83 -37.63 -24.74
N GLY A 468 65.22 -38.76 -25.13
CA GLY A 468 63.83 -39.08 -24.80
C GLY A 468 62.76 -38.14 -25.38
N GLY A 469 63.05 -37.39 -26.46
CA GLY A 469 62.06 -36.66 -27.24
C GLY A 469 61.39 -35.46 -26.55
N ARG A 470 62.06 -34.82 -25.58
CA ARG A 470 61.56 -33.62 -24.87
C ARG A 470 62.39 -32.39 -25.19
N ILE A 471 61.73 -31.30 -25.59
CA ILE A 471 62.37 -30.06 -26.05
C ILE A 471 62.03 -28.93 -25.05
N PRO A 472 63.01 -28.15 -24.55
CA PRO A 472 62.74 -27.00 -23.69
C PRO A 472 62.19 -25.81 -24.50
N CYS A 473 61.32 -25.01 -23.89
CA CYS A 473 60.88 -23.75 -24.47
C CYS A 473 61.99 -22.69 -24.28
N LEU A 474 62.52 -22.16 -25.38
CA LEU A 474 63.58 -21.14 -25.36
C LEU A 474 63.07 -19.72 -25.62
N TRP A 475 61.75 -19.51 -25.53
CA TRP A 475 61.13 -18.21 -25.72
C TRP A 475 61.42 -17.29 -24.51
N SER A 476 62.08 -16.16 -24.76
CA SER A 476 62.46 -15.14 -23.78
C SER A 476 62.99 -15.73 -22.44
N THR A 477 62.24 -15.60 -21.35
CA THR A 477 62.53 -16.11 -20.01
C THR A 477 61.57 -17.22 -19.58
N CYS A 478 60.93 -17.89 -20.53
CA CYS A 478 59.98 -18.97 -20.23
C CYS A 478 60.62 -20.07 -19.37
N ALA A 479 59.97 -20.41 -18.26
CA ALA A 479 60.47 -21.36 -17.26
C ALA A 479 59.83 -22.77 -17.38
N VAL A 480 59.15 -23.06 -18.49
CA VAL A 480 58.43 -24.33 -18.67
C VAL A 480 59.43 -25.48 -18.86
N PRO A 481 59.30 -26.59 -18.11
CA PRO A 481 60.19 -27.74 -18.22
C PRO A 481 60.07 -28.41 -19.61
N PRO A 482 61.08 -29.20 -20.05
CA PRO A 482 61.07 -29.82 -21.38
C PRO A 482 59.80 -30.61 -21.67
N LEU A 483 59.12 -30.27 -22.77
CA LEU A 483 57.83 -30.83 -23.18
C LEU A 483 57.98 -31.72 -24.43
N PRO A 484 57.09 -32.71 -24.63
CA PRO A 484 56.94 -33.37 -25.93
C PRO A 484 56.50 -32.37 -27.01
N LYS A 485 56.89 -32.59 -28.28
CA LYS A 485 56.63 -31.69 -29.41
C LYS A 485 55.18 -31.17 -29.49
N ALA A 486 54.21 -32.07 -29.39
CA ALA A 486 52.79 -31.71 -29.48
C ALA A 486 52.36 -30.72 -28.37
N SER A 487 52.88 -30.92 -27.16
CA SER A 487 52.62 -30.02 -26.03
C SER A 487 53.41 -28.72 -26.12
N LEU A 488 54.62 -28.75 -26.69
CA LEU A 488 55.42 -27.54 -26.93
C LEU A 488 54.75 -26.63 -27.98
N ASN A 489 54.22 -27.20 -29.07
CA ASN A 489 53.50 -26.44 -30.10
C ASN A 489 52.26 -25.73 -29.55
N ALA A 490 51.53 -26.38 -28.64
CA ALA A 490 50.40 -25.77 -27.94
C ALA A 490 50.86 -24.70 -26.93
N HIS A 491 51.97 -24.93 -26.24
CA HIS A 491 52.54 -23.97 -25.30
C HIS A 491 53.02 -22.69 -26.01
N ILE A 492 53.63 -22.80 -27.19
CA ILE A 492 54.10 -21.63 -27.97
C ILE A 492 52.98 -20.64 -28.27
N LEU A 493 51.75 -21.12 -28.50
CA LEU A 493 50.58 -20.27 -28.71
C LEU A 493 50.27 -19.35 -27.52
N THR A 494 50.73 -19.68 -26.31
CA THR A 494 50.56 -18.83 -25.12
C THR A 494 51.47 -17.61 -25.11
N HIS A 495 52.49 -17.58 -25.96
CA HIS A 495 53.43 -16.46 -26.10
C HIS A 495 53.04 -15.48 -27.21
N LEU A 496 52.01 -15.81 -28.00
CA LEU A 496 51.53 -14.98 -29.10
C LEU A 496 50.39 -14.08 -28.61
N SER A 497 50.48 -12.78 -28.91
CA SER A 497 49.40 -11.83 -28.66
C SER A 497 48.18 -12.20 -29.50
N SER A 498 47.02 -12.38 -28.86
CA SER A 498 45.74 -12.62 -29.55
C SER A 498 45.42 -11.49 -30.53
N SER A 499 45.01 -11.82 -31.74
CA SER A 499 44.57 -10.85 -32.76
C SER A 499 43.21 -10.22 -32.45
N GLN A 500 42.47 -10.77 -31.46
CA GLN A 500 41.18 -10.25 -31.04
C GLN A 500 41.30 -9.53 -29.68
N PRO A 501 40.80 -8.29 -29.57
CA PRO A 501 40.64 -7.66 -28.27
C PRO A 501 39.69 -8.49 -27.42
N LEU A 502 40.00 -8.60 -26.12
CA LEU A 502 39.16 -9.34 -25.17
C LEU A 502 37.72 -8.78 -25.21
N PRO A 503 36.69 -9.63 -25.23
CA PRO A 503 35.31 -9.18 -25.21
C PRO A 503 35.05 -8.35 -23.93
N LYS A 504 34.52 -7.13 -24.11
CA LYS A 504 34.10 -6.27 -22.99
C LYS A 504 32.99 -6.95 -22.20
N HIS A 505 32.94 -6.71 -20.89
CA HIS A 505 31.85 -7.22 -20.06
C HIS A 505 30.53 -6.48 -20.41
N PRO A 506 29.35 -7.13 -20.41
CA PRO A 506 28.07 -6.50 -20.81
C PRO A 506 27.68 -5.25 -20.01
N THR A 507 28.26 -5.06 -18.82
CA THR A 507 28.02 -3.90 -17.94
C THR A 507 29.03 -2.77 -18.14
N GLN A 508 30.03 -2.94 -19.01
CA GLN A 508 30.99 -1.90 -19.36
C GLN A 508 30.45 -1.05 -20.49
N ASP A 509 29.99 0.14 -20.13
CA ASP A 509 29.55 1.16 -21.06
C ASP A 509 30.76 1.84 -21.75
N ASP A 510 30.57 2.36 -22.97
CA ASP A 510 31.64 3.01 -23.75
C ASP A 510 32.02 4.41 -23.20
N THR A 511 31.31 4.85 -22.17
CA THR A 511 31.52 6.13 -21.51
C THR A 511 31.84 5.97 -20.03
N ILE A 512 32.63 6.88 -19.49
CA ILE A 512 33.04 6.95 -18.09
C ILE A 512 32.37 8.17 -17.46
N THR A 513 31.59 7.97 -16.39
CA THR A 513 30.99 9.07 -15.61
C THR A 513 32.05 9.82 -14.83
N LEU A 514 32.15 11.14 -15.01
CA LEU A 514 33.06 12.03 -14.28
C LEU A 514 32.51 12.37 -12.88
N PRO A 515 33.38 12.56 -11.86
CA PRO A 515 32.95 12.98 -10.53
C PRO A 515 32.27 14.35 -10.50
N PHE A 516 32.70 15.29 -11.35
CA PHE A 516 32.13 16.63 -11.50
C PHE A 516 32.48 17.22 -12.87
N GLY A 517 31.81 18.30 -13.26
CA GLY A 517 31.75 18.74 -14.67
C GLY A 517 33.03 19.31 -15.30
N HIS A 518 34.08 19.49 -14.51
CA HIS A 518 35.41 19.92 -14.95
C HIS A 518 36.53 18.99 -14.47
N TYR A 519 36.20 17.72 -14.16
CA TYR A 519 37.22 16.77 -13.70
C TYR A 519 38.28 16.53 -14.80
N PRO A 520 39.58 16.69 -14.50
CA PRO A 520 40.63 16.51 -15.48
C PRO A 520 40.65 15.05 -15.97
N TYR A 521 40.49 14.87 -17.28
CA TYR A 521 40.53 13.57 -17.95
C TYR A 521 41.28 13.71 -19.28
N PRO A 522 42.21 12.80 -19.62
CA PRO A 522 42.62 11.59 -18.90
C PRO A 522 43.59 11.86 -17.74
N GLN A 523 43.51 11.07 -16.67
CA GLN A 523 44.41 11.15 -15.52
C GLN A 523 45.52 10.09 -15.62
N LEU A 524 46.74 10.45 -15.22
CA LEU A 524 47.91 9.54 -15.20
C LEU A 524 47.76 8.37 -14.20
N ALA A 525 46.93 8.52 -13.16
CA ALA A 525 46.73 7.53 -12.10
C ALA A 525 45.22 7.22 -11.89
N PRO A 526 44.61 6.36 -12.75
CA PRO A 526 43.16 6.13 -12.77
C PRO A 526 42.59 5.53 -11.47
N THR A 527 43.41 4.89 -10.63
CA THR A 527 43.02 4.30 -9.34
C THR A 527 42.83 5.31 -8.21
N SER A 528 43.27 6.56 -8.40
CA SER A 528 43.16 7.64 -7.40
C SER A 528 41.90 8.51 -7.56
N ARG A 529 41.01 8.10 -8.45
CA ARG A 529 39.81 8.85 -8.81
C ARG A 529 38.74 8.74 -7.72
N PRO A 530 38.10 9.86 -7.31
CA PRO A 530 36.95 9.80 -6.41
C PRO A 530 35.76 9.11 -7.10
N PRO A 531 34.87 8.45 -6.35
CA PRO A 531 33.72 7.75 -6.91
C PRO A 531 32.79 8.75 -7.63
N PRO A 532 32.36 8.47 -8.88
CA PRO A 532 31.43 9.33 -9.58
C PRO A 532 30.02 9.27 -8.98
N PRO A 533 29.18 10.31 -9.19
CA PRO A 533 27.78 10.24 -8.80
C PRO A 533 27.08 9.08 -9.52
N PRO A 534 26.11 8.43 -8.85
CA PRO A 534 25.33 7.36 -9.47
C PRO A 534 24.64 7.85 -10.74
N ARG A 535 24.69 7.02 -11.80
CA ARG A 535 24.12 7.35 -13.12
C ARG A 535 22.60 7.43 -13.15
N LYS A 536 21.95 6.84 -12.14
CA LYS A 536 20.50 6.79 -12.01
C LYS A 536 20.14 6.68 -10.53
N THR A 537 19.50 7.72 -10.01
CA THR A 537 18.98 7.78 -8.64
C THR A 537 17.47 7.97 -8.72
N THR A 538 16.72 6.90 -8.49
CA THR A 538 15.26 6.92 -8.55
C THR A 538 14.68 6.62 -7.19
N VAL A 539 13.76 7.45 -6.72
CA VAL A 539 12.97 7.22 -5.51
C VAL A 539 11.65 6.59 -5.92
N THR A 540 11.37 5.39 -5.41
CA THR A 540 10.08 4.74 -5.57
C THR A 540 9.25 4.94 -4.32
N PHE A 541 8.09 5.58 -4.44
CA PHE A 541 7.13 5.72 -3.35
C PHE A 541 5.73 5.33 -3.84
N ARG A 542 4.84 4.97 -2.91
CA ARG A 542 3.45 4.63 -3.23
C ARG A 542 2.56 5.82 -2.95
N ARG A 543 1.55 6.03 -3.80
CA ARG A 543 0.52 7.03 -3.59
C ARG A 543 -0.88 6.44 -3.83
N PRO A 544 -1.93 6.90 -3.14
CA PRO A 544 -3.29 6.48 -3.43
C PRO A 544 -3.73 7.00 -4.81
N MET A 545 -4.34 6.13 -5.61
CA MET A 545 -4.72 6.43 -7.00
C MET A 545 -6.17 6.90 -7.13
N VAL A 546 -7.07 6.29 -6.36
CA VAL A 546 -8.53 6.46 -6.47
C VAL A 546 -9.10 6.94 -5.15
N ASP A 547 -10.20 7.68 -5.20
CA ASP A 547 -10.94 8.06 -4.00
C ASP A 547 -11.54 6.79 -3.36
N PRO A 548 -11.62 6.73 -2.02
CA PRO A 548 -12.10 5.53 -1.33
C PRO A 548 -13.56 5.22 -1.73
N PRO A 549 -13.93 3.94 -1.89
CA PRO A 549 -15.32 3.55 -2.15
C PRO A 549 -16.24 3.92 -0.97
N SER A 550 -17.56 3.90 -1.19
CA SER A 550 -18.56 4.25 -0.18
C SER A 550 -18.45 3.43 1.11
N SER A 551 -18.13 2.14 1.00
CA SER A 551 -17.85 1.24 2.12
C SER A 551 -16.71 1.76 3.01
N SER A 552 -15.58 2.12 2.41
CA SER A 552 -14.46 2.75 3.11
C SER A 552 -14.83 4.08 3.76
N LEU A 553 -15.65 4.91 3.09
CA LEU A 553 -16.14 6.17 3.67
C LEU A 553 -17.00 5.92 4.91
N THR A 554 -17.98 5.01 4.84
CA THR A 554 -18.83 4.66 5.97
C THR A 554 -18.01 4.03 7.11
N ALA A 555 -17.03 3.18 6.79
CA ALA A 555 -16.11 2.62 7.79
C ALA A 555 -15.27 3.71 8.48
N LEU A 556 -14.75 4.68 7.73
CA LEU A 556 -14.03 5.83 8.28
C LEU A 556 -14.92 6.68 9.20
N LEU A 557 -16.19 6.87 8.84
CA LEU A 557 -17.16 7.57 9.70
C LEU A 557 -17.40 6.80 11.01
N CYS A 558 -17.57 5.47 10.96
CA CYS A 558 -17.66 4.64 12.16
C CYS A 558 -16.41 4.78 13.05
N ILE A 559 -15.21 4.69 12.46
CA ILE A 559 -13.94 4.87 13.19
C ILE A 559 -13.90 6.27 13.82
N ARG A 560 -14.28 7.32 13.08
CA ARG A 560 -14.30 8.70 13.55
C ARG A 560 -15.26 8.88 14.73
N ILE A 561 -16.45 8.31 14.68
CA ILE A 561 -17.41 8.35 15.80
C ILE A 561 -16.78 7.68 17.03
N LEU A 562 -16.27 6.45 16.89
CA LEU A 562 -15.64 5.73 18.00
C LEU A 562 -14.47 6.50 18.60
N PHE A 563 -13.65 7.13 17.76
CA PHE A 563 -12.55 7.97 18.21
C PHE A 563 -13.06 9.16 19.01
N ARG A 564 -14.02 9.92 18.46
CA ARG A 564 -14.59 11.09 19.14
C ARG A 564 -15.24 10.69 20.47
N THR A 565 -15.98 9.58 20.53
CA THR A 565 -16.57 9.06 21.78
C THR A 565 -15.49 8.60 22.79
N SER A 566 -14.30 8.20 22.33
CA SER A 566 -13.22 7.72 23.22
C SER A 566 -12.29 8.82 23.73
N PHE A 567 -12.12 9.90 22.96
CA PHE A 567 -11.12 10.95 23.23
C PHE A 567 -11.73 12.30 23.59
N ILE A 568 -13.00 12.52 23.26
CA ILE A 568 -13.71 13.78 23.52
C ILE A 568 -14.88 13.45 24.43
N SER A 569 -14.83 13.97 25.65
CA SER A 569 -16.01 14.04 26.51
C SER A 569 -17.08 14.81 25.72
N THR A 570 -18.12 14.11 25.27
CA THR A 570 -19.19 14.69 24.45
C THR A 570 -20.02 15.78 25.17
N ASP A 571 -19.61 16.21 26.37
CA ASP A 571 -20.28 17.23 27.19
C ASP A 571 -19.46 18.50 27.48
N GLU A 572 -18.23 18.65 26.98
CA GLU A 572 -17.54 19.94 27.06
C GLU A 572 -17.80 20.77 25.79
N ALA A 573 -19.05 21.21 25.63
CA ALA A 573 -19.27 22.49 24.97
C ALA A 573 -18.47 23.55 25.76
N PRO A 574 -17.73 24.46 25.10
CA PRO A 574 -17.04 25.53 25.81
C PRO A 574 -18.11 26.34 26.54
N ARG A 575 -18.15 26.23 27.86
CA ARG A 575 -18.96 27.12 28.69
C ARG A 575 -18.50 28.53 28.35
N LEU A 576 -19.40 29.30 27.74
CA LEU A 576 -19.25 30.73 27.55
C LEU A 576 -18.69 31.33 28.83
N ASP A 577 -17.53 31.96 28.71
CA ASP A 577 -16.88 32.70 29.78
C ASP A 577 -17.92 33.56 30.51
N ALA A 578 -17.85 33.52 31.84
CA ALA A 578 -18.82 34.12 32.75
C ALA A 578 -18.94 35.66 32.69
N ASP A 579 -18.34 36.33 31.69
CA ASP A 579 -18.27 37.79 31.59
C ASP A 579 -18.39 38.30 30.13
N HIS A 580 -19.42 37.88 29.38
CA HIS A 580 -19.79 38.59 28.14
C HIS A 580 -21.30 38.80 27.96
N PHE A 581 -21.62 40.07 27.69
CA PHE A 581 -22.91 40.73 27.69
C PHE A 581 -23.56 40.67 26.28
N GLY A 582 -24.81 40.17 26.14
CA GLY A 582 -25.58 40.35 24.89
C GLY A 582 -26.79 39.44 24.62
N PHE A 583 -27.99 40.01 24.83
CA PHE A 583 -29.34 39.71 24.29
C PHE A 583 -30.11 38.41 24.67
N PRO A 584 -31.35 38.56 25.20
CA PRO A 584 -32.22 37.43 25.59
C PRO A 584 -33.03 36.92 24.39
N GLY A 585 -32.76 35.69 23.98
CA GLY A 585 -33.63 34.88 23.11
C GLY A 585 -34.40 33.87 23.96
N ILE A 586 -35.71 33.81 23.74
CA ILE A 586 -36.75 32.99 24.39
C ILE A 586 -36.26 31.58 24.79
N VAL A 587 -36.35 31.27 26.08
CA VAL A 587 -36.36 29.90 26.62
C VAL A 587 -37.78 29.38 26.43
N GLU A 588 -37.96 28.37 25.59
CA GLU A 588 -39.17 27.54 25.64
C GLU A 588 -38.96 26.50 26.74
N ASP A 589 -39.74 26.65 27.80
CA ASP A 589 -39.80 25.74 28.95
C ASP A 589 -40.23 24.34 28.48
N SER A 590 -39.26 23.42 28.38
CA SER A 590 -39.52 21.98 28.41
C SER A 590 -39.20 21.48 29.82
N GLU A 591 -40.17 21.64 30.72
CA GLU A 591 -40.11 21.09 32.07
C GLU A 591 -40.04 19.56 32.03
N GLY A 592 -38.98 18.99 32.64
CA GLY A 592 -38.98 17.61 33.10
C GLY A 592 -37.91 16.69 32.50
N MET A 593 -36.62 17.00 32.72
CA MET A 593 -35.52 16.02 32.84
C MET A 593 -34.22 16.75 33.24
N GLU A 594 -34.21 17.38 34.42
CA GLU A 594 -32.98 17.88 35.05
C GLU A 594 -32.74 17.10 36.34
N GLU A 595 -32.29 15.85 36.22
CA GLU A 595 -31.56 15.18 37.29
C GLU A 595 -30.31 14.52 36.69
N ASP A 596 -29.15 14.89 37.26
CA ASP A 596 -27.81 14.31 37.13
C ASP A 596 -26.90 14.76 35.96
N GLN A 597 -26.75 16.09 35.77
CA GLN A 597 -25.63 16.65 34.99
C GLN A 597 -24.50 17.12 35.92
N GLY A 598 -23.43 16.33 36.05
CA GLY A 598 -22.23 16.80 36.77
C GLY A 598 -21.04 15.85 36.93
N ARG A 599 -21.15 14.54 36.68
CA ARG A 599 -20.00 13.62 36.68
C ARG A 599 -20.17 12.54 35.60
N PRO A 600 -19.20 12.33 34.69
CA PRO A 600 -19.25 11.19 33.79
C PRO A 600 -19.28 9.90 34.62
N GLY A 601 -20.26 9.04 34.31
CA GLY A 601 -20.47 7.79 35.03
C GLY A 601 -19.23 6.90 34.97
N GLU A 602 -19.03 6.04 35.97
CA GLU A 602 -17.88 5.11 36.02
C GLU A 602 -17.77 4.24 34.74
N ASN A 603 -18.94 3.83 34.20
CA ASN A 603 -19.04 3.09 32.95
C ASN A 603 -18.59 3.90 31.72
N GLU A 604 -18.82 5.21 31.70
CA GLU A 604 -18.41 6.07 30.58
C GLU A 604 -16.89 6.22 30.53
N LYS A 605 -16.27 6.45 31.70
CA LYS A 605 -14.81 6.49 31.83
C LYS A 605 -14.15 5.17 31.45
N GLU A 606 -14.75 4.04 31.85
CA GLU A 606 -14.28 2.71 31.45
C GLU A 606 -14.42 2.48 29.94
N GLY A 607 -15.53 2.94 29.34
CA GLY A 607 -15.73 2.94 27.88
C GLY A 607 -14.64 3.72 27.15
N GLU A 608 -14.39 4.96 27.56
CA GLU A 608 -13.31 5.80 27.01
C GLU A 608 -11.94 5.11 27.12
N ARG A 609 -11.64 4.54 28.29
CA ARG A 609 -10.38 3.81 28.52
C ARG A 609 -10.22 2.61 27.59
N ARG A 610 -11.28 1.82 27.40
CA ARG A 610 -11.30 0.68 26.46
C ARG A 610 -11.13 1.15 25.02
N GLY A 611 -11.82 2.23 24.64
CA GLY A 611 -11.71 2.87 23.34
C GLY A 611 -10.27 3.31 23.05
N LYS A 612 -9.66 4.10 23.93
CA LYS A 612 -8.25 4.53 23.81
C LYS A 612 -7.29 3.35 23.67
N LYS A 613 -7.49 2.29 24.47
CA LYS A 613 -6.70 1.05 24.39
C LYS A 613 -6.87 0.33 23.04
N ALA A 614 -8.09 0.30 22.49
CA ALA A 614 -8.36 -0.30 21.19
C ALA A 614 -7.69 0.49 20.05
N PHE A 615 -7.74 1.82 20.08
CA PHE A 615 -7.04 2.68 19.11
C PHE A 615 -5.52 2.51 19.17
N MET A 616 -4.92 2.43 20.37
CA MET A 616 -3.50 2.08 20.51
C MET A 616 -3.15 0.74 19.86
N ALA A 617 -4.05 -0.24 19.93
CA ALA A 617 -3.82 -1.57 19.35
C ALA A 617 -3.88 -1.59 17.81
N VAL A 618 -4.56 -0.63 17.18
CA VAL A 618 -4.66 -0.52 15.71
C VAL A 618 -3.80 0.61 15.12
N LEU A 619 -3.10 1.38 15.95
CA LEU A 619 -2.30 2.54 15.54
C LEU A 619 -1.35 2.25 14.37
N LYS A 620 -0.66 1.11 14.39
CA LYS A 620 0.24 0.69 13.30
C LYS A 620 -0.49 0.46 11.98
N LEU A 621 -1.69 -0.14 12.02
CA LEU A 621 -2.52 -0.34 10.83
C LEU A 621 -3.03 1.00 10.30
N MET A 622 -3.41 1.92 11.19
CA MET A 622 -3.86 3.26 10.81
C MET A 622 -2.76 4.08 10.14
N GLN A 623 -1.49 3.91 10.53
CA GLN A 623 -0.34 4.55 9.88
C GLN A 623 -0.14 4.09 8.42
N GLU A 624 -0.63 2.90 8.06
CA GLU A 624 -0.55 2.36 6.70
C GLU A 624 -1.71 2.83 5.80
N VAL A 625 -2.75 3.44 6.39
CA VAL A 625 -3.90 3.98 5.64
C VAL A 625 -3.46 5.23 4.88
N GLN A 626 -3.79 5.27 3.59
CA GLN A 626 -3.49 6.36 2.67
C GLN A 626 -4.75 6.68 1.86
N ILE A 627 -5.36 7.83 2.15
CA ILE A 627 -6.56 8.30 1.46
C ILE A 627 -6.19 9.48 0.57
N LYS A 628 -6.68 9.50 -0.67
CA LYS A 628 -6.38 10.55 -1.65
C LYS A 628 -6.99 11.91 -1.27
N ASP A 629 -8.16 11.91 -0.64
CA ASP A 629 -8.80 13.12 -0.14
C ASP A 629 -8.05 13.65 1.09
N GLU A 630 -7.56 14.89 1.01
CA GLU A 630 -6.77 15.52 2.07
C GLU A 630 -7.55 15.71 3.37
N THR A 631 -8.87 15.95 3.31
CA THR A 631 -9.70 16.15 4.51
C THR A 631 -9.95 14.84 5.23
N LEU A 632 -10.19 13.77 4.49
CA LEU A 632 -10.37 12.44 5.07
C LEU A 632 -9.04 11.89 5.60
N MET A 633 -7.93 12.16 4.91
CA MET A 633 -6.61 11.81 5.39
C MET A 633 -6.24 12.57 6.65
N SER A 634 -6.60 13.87 6.77
CA SER A 634 -6.35 14.64 7.98
C SER A 634 -7.09 14.09 9.21
N TRP A 635 -8.23 13.39 9.02
CA TRP A 635 -8.89 12.67 10.12
C TRP A 635 -8.09 11.47 10.59
N ILE A 636 -7.47 10.72 9.66
CA ILE A 636 -6.57 9.62 10.02
C ILE A 636 -5.34 10.15 10.76
N GLU A 637 -4.73 11.23 10.26
CA GLU A 637 -3.59 11.88 10.90
C GLU A 637 -3.94 12.38 12.31
N GLU A 638 -5.10 13.03 12.49
CA GLU A 638 -5.62 13.43 13.81
C GLU A 638 -5.67 12.24 14.79
N MET A 639 -6.15 11.08 14.32
CA MET A 639 -6.26 9.88 15.15
C MET A 639 -4.90 9.21 15.41
N VAL A 640 -3.97 9.27 14.47
CA VAL A 640 -2.61 8.72 14.62
C VAL A 640 -1.77 9.58 15.58
N ASP A 641 -1.92 10.90 15.50
CA ASP A 641 -1.17 11.88 16.31
C ASP A 641 -1.84 12.19 17.66
N ALA A 642 -2.98 11.55 17.94
CA ALA A 642 -3.70 11.72 19.20
C ALA A 642 -2.81 11.40 20.40
N ASP A 643 -2.96 12.17 21.49
CA ASP A 643 -2.23 11.87 22.72
C ASP A 643 -2.81 10.62 23.39
N TYR A 644 -2.15 9.49 23.16
CA TYR A 644 -2.41 8.22 23.83
C TYR A 644 -1.75 8.15 25.22
N SER A 645 -1.32 9.29 25.79
CA SER A 645 -0.74 9.34 27.13
C SER A 645 -1.64 8.59 28.10
N LYS A 646 -1.00 7.70 28.87
CA LYS A 646 -1.68 6.93 29.91
C LYS A 646 -2.40 7.95 30.80
N PRO A 647 -3.70 7.78 31.12
CA PRO A 647 -4.26 8.51 32.25
C PRO A 647 -3.30 8.27 33.40
N SER A 648 -2.92 9.33 34.12
CA SER A 648 -2.01 9.26 35.25
C SER A 648 -2.48 8.13 36.16
N GLU A 649 -1.90 6.94 36.02
CA GLU A 649 -2.13 5.84 36.94
C GLU A 649 -1.66 6.43 38.26
N THR A 650 -2.60 6.73 39.14
CA THR A 650 -2.21 7.11 40.49
C THR A 650 -1.34 5.98 41.00
N ARG A 651 -0.29 6.29 41.77
CA ARG A 651 0.68 5.30 42.27
C ARG A 651 -0.02 4.04 42.83
N ASP A 652 -1.18 4.22 43.43
CA ASP A 652 -2.01 3.15 44.00
C ASP A 652 -2.72 2.28 42.93
N GLU A 653 -3.07 2.82 41.75
CA GLU A 653 -3.61 2.11 40.58
C GLU A 653 -2.54 1.31 39.83
N LEU A 654 -1.33 1.84 39.69
CA LEU A 654 -0.21 1.13 39.06
C LEU A 654 0.17 -0.13 39.85
N TRP A 655 0.21 -0.05 41.18
CA TRP A 655 0.48 -1.23 42.02
C TRP A 655 -0.69 -2.22 42.03
N SER A 656 -1.94 -1.74 41.92
CA SER A 656 -3.08 -2.65 41.85
C SER A 656 -3.20 -3.33 40.48
N SER A 657 -2.83 -2.67 39.38
CA SER A 657 -2.79 -3.29 38.03
C SER A 657 -1.62 -4.27 37.86
N LEU A 658 -0.44 -3.98 38.42
CA LEU A 658 0.75 -4.86 38.36
C LEU A 658 0.53 -6.20 39.08
N PHE A 659 -0.32 -6.23 40.11
CA PHE A 659 -0.58 -7.41 40.96
C PHE A 659 -2.01 -7.97 40.83
N ALA A 660 -2.79 -7.49 39.86
CA ALA A 660 -4.11 -8.02 39.48
C ALA A 660 -4.04 -8.93 38.25
N CYS A 661 -3.00 -9.76 38.14
CA CYS A 661 -3.15 -10.97 37.33
C CYS A 661 -4.12 -11.90 38.08
N GLU A 662 -5.33 -12.08 37.56
CA GLU A 662 -6.11 -13.29 37.80
C GLU A 662 -5.35 -14.46 37.16
N VAL A 663 -4.31 -14.92 37.83
CA VAL A 663 -3.68 -16.19 37.48
C VAL A 663 -4.61 -17.28 38.00
N ASP A 664 -5.02 -18.19 37.13
CA ASP A 664 -5.80 -19.37 37.51
C ASP A 664 -5.14 -20.04 38.71
N ALA A 665 -5.80 -19.96 39.86
CA ALA A 665 -5.31 -20.51 41.12
C ALA A 665 -5.04 -22.01 40.98
N THR A 666 -5.79 -22.69 40.11
CA THR A 666 -5.64 -24.11 39.82
C THR A 666 -4.30 -24.41 39.14
N TYR A 667 -3.90 -23.59 38.16
CA TYR A 667 -2.62 -23.68 37.45
C TYR A 667 -1.43 -23.38 38.36
N LEU A 668 -1.50 -22.31 39.16
CA LEU A 668 -0.44 -21.98 40.13
C LEU A 668 -0.28 -23.05 41.20
N VAL A 669 -1.38 -23.59 41.72
CA VAL A 669 -1.35 -24.66 42.72
C VAL A 669 -0.79 -25.96 42.13
N THR A 670 -1.14 -26.33 40.89
CA THR A 670 -0.56 -27.51 40.24
C THR A 670 0.92 -27.33 39.91
N PHE A 671 1.31 -26.14 39.44
CA PHE A 671 2.70 -25.83 39.12
C PHE A 671 3.58 -25.82 40.37
N ILE A 672 3.15 -25.15 41.45
CA ILE A 672 3.89 -25.06 42.71
C ILE A 672 3.91 -26.42 43.43
N ALA A 673 2.85 -27.22 43.36
CA ALA A 673 2.84 -28.57 43.91
C ALA A 673 3.83 -29.52 43.19
N GLY A 674 4.20 -29.22 41.94
CA GLY A 674 5.14 -30.00 41.15
C GLY A 674 6.61 -29.63 41.35
N VAL A 675 6.92 -28.49 41.98
CA VAL A 675 8.30 -28.01 42.17
C VAL A 675 8.75 -28.31 43.59
N THR A 676 9.80 -29.11 43.74
CA THR A 676 10.34 -29.44 45.05
C THR A 676 10.99 -28.21 45.70
N GLN A 677 10.89 -28.08 47.02
CA GLN A 677 11.50 -26.96 47.77
C GLN A 677 13.02 -26.85 47.52
N ASP A 678 13.69 -27.98 47.27
CA ASP A 678 15.11 -28.04 46.92
C ASP A 678 15.41 -27.54 45.49
N GLU A 679 14.50 -27.69 44.53
CA GLU A 679 14.65 -27.09 43.19
C GLU A 679 14.49 -25.57 43.21
N LEU A 680 13.53 -25.08 44.00
CA LEU A 680 13.26 -23.65 44.16
C LEU A 680 14.42 -22.93 44.85
N LEU A 681 14.99 -23.54 45.91
CA LEU A 681 16.12 -22.99 46.66
C LEU A 681 17.49 -23.29 46.02
N GLY A 682 17.60 -24.37 45.24
CA GLY A 682 18.83 -24.77 44.56
C GLY A 682 19.28 -23.75 43.51
N ARG A 683 18.32 -23.11 42.81
CA ARG A 683 18.61 -22.04 41.82
C ARG A 683 19.04 -20.72 42.47
N LEU A 684 18.65 -20.46 43.71
CA LEU A 684 19.05 -19.27 44.48
C LEU A 684 20.40 -19.49 45.21
N LYS A 685 20.72 -20.72 45.63
CA LYS A 685 21.97 -21.07 46.31
C LYS A 685 23.22 -20.94 45.41
N SER A 686 23.10 -21.04 44.08
CA SER A 686 24.23 -20.85 43.16
C SER A 686 24.75 -19.41 43.09
N ALA A 687 24.09 -18.46 43.76
CA ALA A 687 24.46 -17.04 43.77
C ALA A 687 25.20 -16.57 45.04
N GLY A 688 25.52 -17.45 46.00
CA GLY A 688 26.20 -17.05 47.25
C GLY A 688 27.36 -17.97 47.64
N HIS A 689 28.58 -17.42 47.72
CA HIS A 689 29.68 -18.06 48.45
C HIS A 689 29.45 -17.91 49.97
N PRO A 690 29.84 -18.89 50.82
CA PRO A 690 29.31 -19.03 52.17
C PRO A 690 30.25 -18.41 53.21
N SER A 691 29.88 -17.25 53.76
CA SER A 691 30.45 -16.77 55.02
C SER A 691 29.66 -15.59 55.62
N SER A 692 28.44 -15.83 56.12
CA SER A 692 28.00 -15.35 57.45
C SER A 692 26.58 -15.87 57.75
N PRO A 693 26.29 -16.35 58.97
CA PRO A 693 24.96 -16.79 59.36
C PRO A 693 24.12 -15.57 59.73
N GLY A 694 23.42 -14.99 58.75
CA GLY A 694 22.57 -13.82 58.98
C GLY A 694 21.63 -13.42 57.84
N TYR A 695 21.44 -14.25 56.80
CA TYR A 695 20.56 -13.95 55.67
C TYR A 695 19.12 -14.48 55.90
N TYR A 696 18.44 -13.92 56.88
CA TYR A 696 16.98 -13.92 56.95
C TYR A 696 16.54 -12.49 57.25
N GLY A 697 16.51 -11.66 56.22
CA GLY A 697 16.17 -10.24 56.31
C GLY A 697 16.58 -9.49 55.05
N LEU A 698 15.85 -9.68 53.95
CA LEU A 698 15.91 -8.75 52.82
C LEU A 698 15.23 -7.44 53.26
N ASN A 699 16.03 -6.45 53.68
CA ASN A 699 15.58 -5.06 53.79
C ASN A 699 15.65 -4.41 52.40
N SER A 700 14.73 -3.48 52.10
CA SER A 700 14.64 -2.80 50.79
C SER A 700 15.98 -2.22 50.31
N SER A 701 16.77 -1.64 51.21
CA SER A 701 18.09 -1.06 50.88
C SER A 701 19.08 -2.04 50.26
N SER A 702 18.97 -3.35 50.54
CA SER A 702 19.82 -4.40 49.98
C SER A 702 19.34 -4.88 48.61
N SER A 703 18.04 -4.77 48.34
CA SER A 703 17.39 -5.21 47.10
C SER A 703 17.58 -4.19 45.98
N ASP A 704 17.63 -2.91 46.35
CA ASP A 704 17.78 -1.79 45.42
C ASP A 704 19.17 -1.77 44.80
N GLN A 705 20.21 -1.99 45.62
CA GLN A 705 21.57 -2.17 45.12
C GLN A 705 21.69 -3.39 44.22
N PHE A 706 21.02 -4.50 44.56
CA PHE A 706 21.05 -5.73 43.76
C PHE A 706 20.41 -5.56 42.36
N ILE A 707 19.30 -4.82 42.25
CA ILE A 707 18.65 -4.53 40.95
C ILE A 707 19.46 -3.53 40.12
N LYS A 708 20.22 -2.64 40.78
CA LYS A 708 21.00 -1.59 40.13
C LYS A 708 22.39 -2.02 39.69
N GLU A 709 23.05 -2.91 40.42
CA GLU A 709 24.42 -3.33 40.12
C GLU A 709 24.52 -4.09 38.80
N LYS A 710 25.57 -3.78 38.02
CA LYS A 710 25.73 -4.24 36.64
C LYS A 710 25.91 -5.77 36.54
N GLU A 711 26.39 -6.43 37.60
CA GLU A 711 26.60 -7.88 37.66
C GLU A 711 25.35 -8.66 38.12
N THR A 712 24.49 -8.02 38.92
CA THR A 712 23.30 -8.60 39.54
C THR A 712 22.00 -8.21 38.83
N GLY A 713 22.01 -7.14 38.03
CA GLY A 713 20.86 -6.66 37.26
C GLY A 713 20.32 -7.66 36.22
N ARG A 714 21.10 -8.69 35.85
CA ARG A 714 20.60 -9.82 35.04
C ARG A 714 19.55 -10.68 35.76
N PHE A 715 19.52 -10.64 37.09
CA PHE A 715 18.55 -11.37 37.93
C PHE A 715 17.38 -10.49 38.36
N THR A 716 17.22 -9.31 37.74
CA THR A 716 16.13 -8.38 38.05
C THR A 716 14.77 -9.05 37.84
N PHE A 717 14.64 -9.92 36.85
CA PHE A 717 13.40 -10.63 36.58
C PHE A 717 13.01 -11.58 37.73
N GLU A 718 13.95 -12.41 38.18
CA GLU A 718 13.76 -13.36 39.27
C GLU A 718 13.53 -12.64 40.60
N ALA A 719 14.21 -11.52 40.84
CA ALA A 719 14.01 -10.68 42.02
C ALA A 719 12.61 -10.06 42.05
N VAL A 720 12.09 -9.59 40.90
CA VAL A 720 10.74 -9.03 40.76
C VAL A 720 9.68 -10.11 40.96
N LEU A 721 9.90 -11.32 40.42
CA LEU A 721 9.00 -12.45 40.59
C LEU A 721 8.92 -12.88 42.07
N LEU A 722 10.07 -12.95 42.75
CA LEU A 722 10.16 -13.27 44.18
C LEU A 722 9.45 -12.20 45.04
N LEU A 723 9.64 -10.91 44.72
CA LEU A 723 8.92 -9.80 45.37
C LEU A 723 7.41 -9.92 45.17
N GLY A 724 6.94 -10.28 43.97
CA GLY A 724 5.52 -10.52 43.70
C GLY A 724 4.93 -11.69 44.48
N VAL A 725 5.70 -12.78 44.65
CA VAL A 725 5.31 -13.93 45.48
C VAL A 725 5.25 -13.54 46.96
N LEU A 726 6.27 -12.85 47.49
CA LEU A 726 6.31 -12.39 48.88
C LEU A 726 5.20 -11.37 49.20
N ALA A 727 4.85 -10.52 48.24
CA ALA A 727 3.74 -9.57 48.36
C ALA A 727 2.37 -10.29 48.40
N ASN A 728 2.18 -11.36 47.63
CA ASN A 728 0.94 -12.13 47.61
C ASN A 728 0.82 -13.19 48.74
N PHE A 729 1.92 -13.61 49.37
CA PHE A 729 1.91 -14.70 50.36
C PHE A 729 1.08 -14.41 51.64
N HIS A 730 0.77 -13.14 51.94
CA HIS A 730 -0.04 -12.74 53.11
C HIS A 730 -1.29 -11.91 52.75
N LYS A 731 -1.82 -12.03 51.52
CA LYS A 731 -2.97 -11.24 51.07
C LYS A 731 -4.26 -11.53 51.87
N PHE A 732 -4.38 -12.72 52.46
CA PHE A 732 -5.65 -13.17 53.02
C PHE A 732 -5.96 -12.75 54.47
N GLU A 733 -5.00 -12.29 55.29
CA GLU A 733 -5.34 -11.91 56.67
C GLU A 733 -4.67 -10.64 57.24
N ALA A 734 -3.72 -9.98 56.55
CA ALA A 734 -3.24 -8.68 57.04
C ALA A 734 -2.54 -7.84 55.97
N ALA A 735 -3.30 -7.29 55.02
CA ALA A 735 -2.79 -6.30 54.05
C ALA A 735 -2.12 -5.08 54.73
N ARG A 736 -2.46 -4.77 55.99
CA ARG A 736 -1.84 -3.70 56.78
C ARG A 736 -0.57 -4.09 57.55
N LEU A 737 -0.24 -5.37 57.65
CA LEU A 737 0.96 -5.84 58.38
C LEU A 737 2.01 -6.46 57.47
N ASN A 738 1.76 -6.65 56.17
CA ASN A 738 2.78 -7.16 55.26
C ASN A 738 3.87 -6.10 55.06
N PRO A 739 5.07 -6.28 55.64
CA PRO A 739 6.13 -5.27 55.59
C PRO A 739 6.63 -5.06 54.16
N TYR A 740 6.52 -6.07 53.29
CA TYR A 740 6.92 -5.99 51.89
C TYR A 740 5.97 -5.11 51.07
N LEU A 741 4.64 -5.25 51.25
CA LEU A 741 3.66 -4.39 50.57
C LEU A 741 3.76 -2.93 51.05
N LEU A 742 4.00 -2.71 52.35
CA LEU A 742 4.20 -1.35 52.88
C LEU A 742 5.49 -0.72 52.34
N GLN A 743 6.58 -1.48 52.26
CA GLN A 743 7.85 -1.00 51.72
C GLN A 743 7.80 -0.76 50.20
N ILE A 744 7.09 -1.62 49.45
CA ILE A 744 6.81 -1.40 48.02
C ILE A 744 5.98 -0.11 47.83
N LYS A 745 5.00 0.12 48.70
CA LYS A 745 4.17 1.34 48.65
C LYS A 745 4.97 2.62 48.98
N SER A 746 6.02 2.51 49.78
CA SER A 746 6.95 3.60 50.10
C SER A 746 8.21 3.61 49.21
N PHE A 747 8.23 2.87 48.11
CA PHE A 747 9.38 2.77 47.23
C PHE A 747 9.46 3.99 46.29
N GLU A 748 10.57 4.74 46.36
CA GLU A 748 10.72 6.04 45.67
C GLU A 748 11.84 6.06 44.62
N ASP A 749 12.49 4.92 44.36
CA ASP A 749 13.64 4.85 43.46
C ASP A 749 13.22 4.64 42.00
N GLU A 750 13.21 5.72 41.22
CA GLU A 750 12.74 5.74 39.82
C GLU A 750 13.50 4.76 38.90
N GLU A 751 14.81 4.59 39.09
CA GLU A 751 15.61 3.74 38.22
C GLU A 751 15.31 2.25 38.47
N ALA A 752 15.13 1.89 39.74
CA ALA A 752 14.71 0.54 40.10
C ALA A 752 13.26 0.28 39.65
N MET A 753 12.36 1.24 39.83
CA MET A 753 10.97 1.15 39.36
C MET A 753 10.87 0.94 37.84
N TYR A 754 11.68 1.66 37.06
CA TYR A 754 11.71 1.50 35.61
C TYR A 754 12.13 0.08 35.20
N LYS A 755 13.17 -0.47 35.86
CA LYS A 755 13.66 -1.83 35.60
C LYS A 755 12.64 -2.91 36.03
N ILE A 756 11.93 -2.68 37.13
CA ILE A 756 10.84 -3.56 37.61
C ILE A 756 9.66 -3.55 36.63
N ALA A 757 9.22 -2.37 36.18
CA ALA A 757 8.14 -2.21 35.22
C ALA A 757 8.49 -2.81 33.84
N TRP A 758 9.75 -2.69 33.41
CA TRP A 758 10.24 -3.34 32.20
C TRP A 758 10.18 -4.87 32.32
N ALA A 759 10.66 -5.43 33.43
CA ALA A 759 10.65 -6.88 33.68
C ALA A 759 9.21 -7.44 33.76
N ALA A 760 8.29 -6.74 34.43
CA ALA A 760 6.89 -7.13 34.54
C ALA A 760 6.17 -7.10 33.17
N ASN A 761 6.39 -6.04 32.37
CA ASN A 761 5.85 -5.96 31.00
C ASN A 761 6.44 -7.02 30.07
N PHE A 762 7.72 -7.35 30.23
CA PHE A 762 8.35 -8.43 29.48
C PHE A 762 7.74 -9.80 29.81
N ALA A 763 7.48 -10.09 31.09
CA ALA A 763 6.76 -11.29 31.52
C ALA A 763 5.35 -11.36 30.91
N ALA A 764 4.56 -10.30 31.06
CA ALA A 764 3.18 -10.26 30.57
C ALA A 764 3.09 -10.47 29.05
N ASN A 765 3.99 -9.84 28.28
CA ASN A 765 4.06 -10.03 26.83
C ASN A 765 4.57 -11.41 26.40
N SER A 766 5.35 -12.09 27.25
CA SER A 766 5.89 -13.42 26.96
C SER A 766 4.88 -14.54 27.23
N VAL A 767 3.99 -14.37 28.21
CA VAL A 767 2.90 -15.32 28.50
C VAL A 767 1.84 -15.31 27.38
N ILE A 768 1.52 -14.14 26.81
CA ILE A 768 0.56 -14.02 25.69
C ILE A 768 1.04 -14.74 24.41
N LYS A 769 2.34 -15.00 24.26
CA LYS A 769 2.89 -15.69 23.08
C LYS A 769 2.79 -17.21 23.12
N TYR A 770 2.44 -17.83 24.25
CA TYR A 770 2.40 -19.28 24.38
C TYR A 770 0.98 -19.88 24.38
N ASP A 771 -0.07 -19.06 24.31
CA ASP A 771 -1.46 -19.49 24.11
C ASP A 771 -1.92 -19.30 22.63
N ALA A 772 -1.04 -19.61 21.68
CA ALA A 772 -1.37 -19.75 20.26
C ALA A 772 -1.15 -21.19 19.79
#